data_AF-A0A1B6KWF6-F1
#
_entry.id   AF-A0A1B6KWF6-F1
#
_cell.length_a   1.000
_cell.length_b   1.000
_cell.length_c   1.000
_cell.angle_alpha   90.00
_cell.angle_beta   90.00
_cell.angle_gamma   90.00
#
_symmetry.space_group_name_H-M   'P 1'
#
loop_
_entity.id
_entity.type
_entity.pdbx_description
1 polymer ?
#
loop_
_entity_poly.entity_id
_entity_poly.type
_entity_poly.pdbx_seq_one_letter_code
_entity_poly.pdbx_strand_id
1 'polypeptide(L)'
;MAWFGEGLSSLKGQISNFTKEIVATNVIGLGSHDTNDSEEISSLPNERKEELPKKESEVLDNISHEEEIARLRDDNARLRKLLSKQAPRDRRVSEEATLECEEVSGNTLLPLVPLDEAGTDSFLGQEQVPRDVKAEEEISTLRSRLRKTFQEKVLMEQSCSRLEREVALLTQQVTEDRQQAQAHADVEARRNAAAHQGTQTESVDGSQPPASADMTSLLQENNRLKQERVQLRTELARMSRAVQDLESQVAVSQDENANLSTGMEELDIQHQEAIEQIMVLKDATQKRYENLLPEFEEMKLKYEEMVKAAEENKNVMHSESQPITDIPSEVKTKILIDLSEEINNMITTDIPDKYYENGKNNASGLETVAAIEKMLSHTMTRIDSSESKIRDLLKELRCKDDEVQEIEEENKTLRMKIEELKEQCDNLPTIAENNEDIEVLESKIITLENEVSVLREVRSNLEVEHSNSRTEIETLIRRLQTAEAMGRNQDNLQTEVSKFKENEQELLKQINDAEQSREEMLSEVSHLQKTLDEQDKTIEDLKQSKLRLEEVTHINNQMQEELAKSKEVETLYLKALEELQQEKSLRLQLEEEKEKLFAELTKLESSEEYSQKQSIELQREQTIRVQLQEENIELNKTVASLQDFDKERIKLIETLQTERNLKRQLEESLNTMHAEIKRLELEESSFKKVSEQQNQDSNTKVKELKALNTCLSQKCVNFEKEIFDLSERLDVLKIETDSKDRKLCEMILEKSVSDKELESIKLAKDSLEKELTEFKTQVFAEKEALLQAFGNTFGELVETTRGGRNLSVGDLHKFMSQVAGKLSSLEEEKCQVRNENSALTENIQRLVSELNDKTECLFKFSAQMETLQAEKHSMEDLLRNLKETVSTGNQTDQPDGPEITQESYEELHKTLVEHEAKCQELEERYQKLLSSSKQSLDHVNDQLRNLHIERQQLIETVQTKHAECVKYHTEIQRLCTELAKVEQQRVAVIGQLQKQLEEKEEQLATLQATSDRQVAALSEQTHTLQNQLDYVSQLLRVTDRQEAEGQPASESPSTKTQTSKNEINENDTRKLEELYETLQQEQLRNKYLQDEVSEQHEKEASLLRELQRLRGHLVSVEENYTQEMVRAEQQVQELNQRLAVAEDRAKSSSTAYTSASIRANQQVESLGSQMRLLSEQKEKL
;
A
#
# COMPACT_ATOMS: atom_id res chain seq x y z
N MET A 1 -5.31 31.94 26.04
CA MET A 1 -5.45 32.34 24.61
C MET A 1 -5.79 33.82 24.48
N ALA A 2 -4.88 34.72 24.87
CA ALA A 2 -5.10 36.16 24.83
C ALA A 2 -3.87 36.95 24.30
N TRP A 3 -2.99 36.29 23.55
CA TRP A 3 -1.69 36.88 23.14
C TRP A 3 -1.51 37.09 21.62
N PHE A 4 -2.56 36.88 20.81
CA PHE A 4 -2.50 37.06 19.34
C PHE A 4 -3.23 38.30 18.80
N GLY A 5 -3.70 39.21 19.66
CA GLY A 5 -4.63 40.28 19.26
C GLY A 5 -4.02 41.53 18.61
N GLU A 6 -2.74 41.85 18.85
CA GLU A 6 -2.23 43.21 18.56
C GLU A 6 -1.42 43.34 17.25
N GLY A 7 -0.97 42.23 16.66
CA GLY A 7 -0.15 42.27 15.43
C GLY A 7 -0.91 42.42 14.11
N LEU A 8 -2.20 42.05 14.05
CA LEU A 8 -2.97 41.97 12.80
C LEU A 8 -3.65 43.30 12.38
N SER A 9 -3.79 44.24 13.31
CA SER A 9 -4.43 45.55 13.03
C SER A 9 -3.52 46.48 12.21
N SER A 10 -2.20 46.42 12.43
CA SER A 10 -1.21 47.20 11.67
C SER A 10 -1.12 46.74 10.19
N LEU A 11 -1.12 45.42 9.96
CA LEU A 11 -1.02 44.85 8.62
C LEU A 11 -2.29 45.08 7.78
N LYS A 12 -3.47 45.06 8.41
CA LYS A 12 -4.74 45.36 7.73
C LYS A 12 -4.86 46.83 7.32
N GLY A 13 -4.28 47.75 8.10
CA GLY A 13 -4.19 49.17 7.76
C GLY A 13 -3.24 49.44 6.58
N GLN A 14 -2.14 48.70 6.48
CA GLN A 14 -1.18 48.82 5.38
C GLN A 14 -1.71 48.23 4.07
N ILE A 15 -2.37 47.07 4.12
CA ILE A 15 -3.00 46.46 2.93
C ILE A 15 -4.18 47.31 2.43
N SER A 16 -4.96 47.92 3.33
CA SER A 16 -6.07 48.79 2.93
C SER A 16 -5.63 50.11 2.28
N ASN A 17 -4.44 50.60 2.58
CA ASN A 17 -3.89 51.79 1.92
C ASN A 17 -3.29 51.45 0.55
N PHE A 18 -2.64 50.28 0.42
CA PHE A 18 -2.10 49.79 -0.84
C PHE A 18 -3.20 49.50 -1.89
N THR A 19 -4.34 48.96 -1.47
CA THR A 19 -5.48 48.72 -2.38
C THR A 19 -6.20 50.00 -2.81
N LYS A 20 -6.17 51.07 -2.00
CA LYS A 20 -6.73 52.37 -2.40
C LYS A 20 -5.87 53.13 -3.40
N GLU A 21 -4.56 52.94 -3.37
CA GLU A 21 -3.61 53.62 -4.25
C GLU A 21 -3.57 52.97 -5.66
N ILE A 22 -3.76 51.66 -5.74
CA ILE A 22 -3.77 50.91 -7.01
C ILE A 22 -5.11 51.04 -7.77
N VAL A 23 -6.23 51.23 -7.07
CA VAL A 23 -7.54 51.39 -7.72
C VAL A 23 -7.76 52.82 -8.25
N ALA A 24 -7.06 53.82 -7.69
CA ALA A 24 -7.17 55.22 -8.13
C ALA A 24 -6.37 55.54 -9.42
N THR A 25 -5.46 54.66 -9.86
CA THR A 25 -4.55 54.92 -10.98
C THR A 25 -4.95 54.28 -12.31
N ASN A 26 -5.95 53.39 -12.35
CA ASN A 26 -6.25 52.57 -13.55
C ASN A 26 -7.65 52.75 -14.18
N VAL A 27 -8.38 53.84 -13.89
CA VAL A 27 -9.63 54.14 -14.61
C VAL A 27 -9.65 55.61 -15.02
N ILE A 28 -9.07 55.91 -16.19
CA ILE A 28 -9.62 56.81 -17.22
C ILE A 28 -8.74 56.67 -18.48
N GLY A 29 -9.38 56.26 -19.58
CA GLY A 29 -8.84 56.42 -20.92
C GLY A 29 -9.45 55.43 -21.90
N LEU A 30 -10.61 55.74 -22.49
CA LEU A 30 -10.80 55.78 -23.96
C LEU A 30 -12.28 56.06 -24.34
N GLY A 31 -12.44 57.13 -25.12
CA GLY A 31 -13.53 57.39 -26.07
C GLY A 31 -14.74 58.17 -25.53
N SER A 32 -15.35 59.13 -26.23
CA SER A 32 -15.09 59.85 -27.49
C SER A 32 -16.26 60.84 -27.66
N HIS A 33 -15.96 62.03 -28.19
CA HIS A 33 -16.83 62.93 -28.97
C HIS A 33 -18.22 63.38 -28.48
N ASP A 34 -18.37 64.71 -28.56
CA ASP A 34 -19.54 65.48 -29.02
C ASP A 34 -20.57 66.11 -28.04
N THR A 35 -20.65 67.43 -28.22
CA THR A 35 -21.80 68.35 -28.12
C THR A 35 -22.22 68.94 -26.76
N ASN A 36 -22.04 70.27 -26.72
CA ASN A 36 -22.99 71.32 -26.36
C ASN A 36 -23.65 71.43 -24.97
N ASP A 37 -23.61 72.70 -24.53
CA ASP A 37 -24.63 73.46 -23.81
C ASP A 37 -24.83 73.27 -22.28
N SER A 38 -24.36 74.31 -21.59
CA SER A 38 -25.15 75.21 -20.73
C SER A 38 -25.78 74.75 -19.41
N GLU A 39 -25.53 75.60 -18.42
CA GLU A 39 -26.46 76.10 -17.39
C GLU A 39 -26.79 75.26 -16.15
N GLU A 40 -26.25 75.76 -15.03
CA GLU A 40 -27.00 76.36 -13.91
C GLU A 40 -27.97 75.53 -13.03
N ILE A 41 -27.82 75.79 -11.72
CA ILE A 41 -28.87 75.94 -10.69
C ILE A 41 -29.32 74.70 -9.89
N SER A 42 -28.95 74.78 -8.61
CA SER A 42 -29.73 74.53 -7.37
C SER A 42 -30.67 73.31 -7.28
N SER A 43 -30.53 72.55 -6.18
CA SER A 43 -31.43 72.64 -5.01
C SER A 43 -31.30 71.42 -4.08
N LEU A 44 -30.97 71.71 -2.82
CA LEU A 44 -31.36 70.95 -1.61
C LEU A 44 -32.90 70.86 -1.50
N PRO A 45 -33.52 70.21 -0.47
CA PRO A 45 -33.18 69.06 0.38
C PRO A 45 -34.39 68.11 0.64
N ASN A 46 -34.23 66.97 1.34
CA ASN A 46 -34.94 66.66 2.60
C ASN A 46 -34.76 65.21 3.13
N GLU A 47 -34.31 65.17 4.39
CA GLU A 47 -34.71 64.33 5.53
C GLU A 47 -35.59 63.07 5.32
N ARG A 48 -35.17 61.95 5.91
CA ARG A 48 -35.79 61.38 7.14
C ARG A 48 -35.03 60.17 7.73
N LYS A 49 -34.57 60.38 8.97
CA LYS A 49 -34.53 59.49 10.17
C LYS A 49 -34.71 57.97 9.98
N GLU A 50 -33.78 57.19 10.54
CA GLU A 50 -34.00 56.35 11.75
C GLU A 50 -32.69 55.63 12.17
N GLU A 51 -32.22 55.94 13.38
CA GLU A 51 -31.18 55.22 14.12
C GLU A 51 -31.85 54.38 15.22
N LEU A 52 -31.45 53.09 15.38
CA LEU A 52 -31.34 52.28 16.62
C LEU A 52 -30.97 50.81 16.24
N PRO A 53 -30.38 49.99 17.15
CA PRO A 53 -29.20 49.20 16.84
C PRO A 53 -29.44 47.67 16.88
N LYS A 54 -28.70 46.92 16.04
CA LYS A 54 -28.60 45.46 16.11
C LYS A 54 -27.38 45.04 16.93
N LYS A 55 -27.60 44.76 18.22
CA LYS A 55 -26.68 44.04 19.13
C LYS A 55 -27.49 43.13 20.05
N GLU A 56 -28.22 42.16 19.49
CA GLU A 56 -28.94 41.13 20.31
C GLU A 56 -28.87 39.70 19.73
N SER A 57 -28.10 39.44 18.66
CA SER A 57 -28.06 38.10 18.04
C SER A 57 -26.98 37.16 18.61
N GLU A 58 -25.94 37.66 19.28
CA GLU A 58 -24.83 36.81 19.80
C GLU A 58 -25.01 36.39 21.26
N VAL A 59 -26.03 36.91 21.95
CA VAL A 59 -26.29 36.59 23.37
C VAL A 59 -27.25 35.40 23.52
N LEU A 60 -28.10 35.13 22.53
CA LEU A 60 -29.06 34.01 22.56
C LEU A 60 -28.40 32.64 22.29
N ASP A 61 -27.36 32.58 21.46
CA ASP A 61 -26.68 31.31 21.15
C ASP A 61 -25.80 30.81 22.31
N ASN A 62 -25.26 31.72 23.12
CA ASN A 62 -24.46 31.36 24.29
C ASN A 62 -25.31 30.84 25.46
N ILE A 63 -26.56 31.32 25.60
CA ILE A 63 -27.49 30.84 26.63
C ILE A 63 -28.01 29.43 26.31
N SER A 64 -28.20 29.12 25.02
CA SER A 64 -28.62 27.77 24.58
C SER A 64 -27.56 26.71 24.89
N HIS A 65 -26.27 27.02 24.71
CA HIS A 65 -25.19 26.09 24.99
C HIS A 65 -24.93 25.87 26.49
N GLU A 66 -25.15 26.89 27.33
CA GLU A 66 -25.05 26.71 28.79
C GLU A 66 -26.22 25.89 29.35
N GLU A 67 -27.44 26.02 28.82
CA GLU A 67 -28.57 25.16 29.19
C GLU A 67 -28.37 23.70 28.75
N GLU A 68 -27.78 23.46 27.58
CA GLU A 68 -27.46 22.12 27.08
C GLU A 68 -26.38 21.44 27.93
N ILE A 69 -25.32 22.17 28.30
CA ILE A 69 -24.28 21.67 29.20
C ILE A 69 -24.84 21.39 30.60
N ALA A 70 -25.79 22.20 31.08
CA ALA A 70 -26.47 21.94 32.36
C ALA A 70 -27.32 20.67 32.33
N ARG A 71 -28.06 20.41 31.23
CA ARG A 71 -28.84 19.17 31.04
C ARG A 71 -27.93 17.94 30.96
N LEU A 72 -26.81 18.03 30.22
CA LEU A 72 -25.84 16.93 30.11
C LEU A 72 -25.14 16.61 31.44
N ARG A 73 -24.99 17.59 32.33
CA ARG A 73 -24.49 17.37 33.70
C ARG A 73 -25.53 16.69 34.59
N ASP A 74 -26.81 17.04 34.44
CA ASP A 74 -27.90 16.45 35.22
C ASP A 74 -28.19 15.00 34.78
N ASP A 75 -28.08 14.72 33.47
CA ASP A 75 -28.19 13.36 32.92
C ASP A 75 -27.00 12.47 33.33
N ASN A 76 -25.78 13.00 33.34
CA ASN A 76 -24.62 12.29 33.90
C ASN A 76 -24.76 12.01 35.40
N ALA A 77 -25.35 12.93 36.16
CA ALA A 77 -25.64 12.72 37.58
C ALA A 77 -26.69 11.62 37.78
N ARG A 78 -27.71 11.54 36.91
CA ARG A 78 -28.72 10.46 36.91
C ARG A 78 -28.13 9.10 36.54
N LEU A 79 -27.25 9.04 35.53
CA LEU A 79 -26.57 7.82 35.13
C LEU A 79 -25.64 7.27 36.22
N ARG A 80 -24.91 8.15 36.93
CA ARG A 80 -24.10 7.74 38.09
C ARG A 80 -24.95 7.22 39.26
N LYS A 81 -26.17 7.72 39.42
CA LYS A 81 -27.12 7.28 40.45
C LYS A 81 -27.77 5.92 40.13
N LEU A 82 -27.90 5.58 38.85
CA LEU A 82 -28.37 4.27 38.38
C LEU A 82 -27.28 3.20 38.46
N LEU A 83 -26.03 3.54 38.11
CA LEU A 83 -24.88 2.63 38.22
C LEU A 83 -24.50 2.25 39.66
N SER A 84 -24.85 3.09 40.65
CA SER A 84 -24.58 2.83 42.07
C SER A 84 -25.56 1.85 42.74
N LYS A 85 -26.62 1.38 42.06
CA LYS A 85 -27.71 0.59 42.69
C LYS A 85 -27.84 -0.87 42.24
N GLN A 86 -26.91 -1.44 41.48
CA GLN A 86 -27.03 -2.81 41.01
C GLN A 86 -25.73 -3.61 41.13
N ALA A 87 -25.51 -4.22 42.30
CA ALA A 87 -24.91 -5.55 42.45
C ALA A 87 -24.91 -5.99 43.93
N PRO A 88 -25.72 -6.99 44.34
CA PRO A 88 -25.42 -7.78 45.51
C PRO A 88 -24.40 -8.88 45.16
N ARG A 89 -23.54 -9.16 46.14
CA ARG A 89 -22.58 -10.26 46.16
C ARG A 89 -23.30 -11.61 45.97
N ASP A 90 -22.69 -12.51 45.21
CA ASP A 90 -22.74 -13.93 45.57
C ASP A 90 -21.45 -14.67 45.16
N ARG A 91 -20.81 -15.24 46.18
CA ARG A 91 -19.75 -16.25 46.08
C ARG A 91 -20.44 -17.60 45.99
N ARG A 92 -20.22 -18.38 44.94
CA ARG A 92 -20.27 -19.85 45.05
C ARG A 92 -19.21 -20.53 44.20
N VAL A 93 -18.70 -21.57 44.82
CA VAL A 93 -17.72 -22.57 44.45
C VAL A 93 -18.22 -23.39 43.27
N SER A 94 -17.32 -23.75 42.35
CA SER A 94 -17.52 -24.85 41.41
C SER A 94 -16.25 -25.69 41.38
N GLU A 95 -16.32 -26.80 42.12
CA GLU A 95 -15.54 -28.01 41.87
C GLU A 95 -15.95 -28.58 40.51
N GLU A 96 -14.98 -28.96 39.67
CA GLU A 96 -15.25 -29.91 38.60
C GLU A 96 -14.02 -30.76 38.26
N ALA A 97 -14.19 -32.05 38.57
CA ALA A 97 -13.86 -33.23 37.76
C ALA A 97 -12.43 -33.41 37.21
N THR A 98 -11.68 -34.19 37.99
CA THR A 98 -10.81 -35.27 37.53
C THR A 98 -11.46 -36.17 36.47
N LEU A 99 -10.75 -36.41 35.35
CA LEU A 99 -10.86 -37.65 34.57
C LEU A 99 -9.46 -38.11 34.15
N GLU A 100 -9.30 -39.41 34.30
CA GLU A 100 -8.08 -40.22 34.30
C GLU A 100 -7.50 -40.40 32.89
N CYS A 101 -6.17 -40.41 32.79
CA CYS A 101 -5.47 -41.25 31.82
C CYS A 101 -4.23 -41.84 32.50
N GLU A 102 -4.11 -43.14 32.29
CA GLU A 102 -3.32 -44.10 33.06
C GLU A 102 -1.79 -43.96 32.93
N GLU A 103 -1.20 -44.49 33.98
CA GLU A 103 0.20 -44.77 34.30
C GLU A 103 1.04 -45.41 33.17
N VAL A 104 2.31 -44.96 33.04
CA VAL A 104 3.47 -45.87 33.03
C VAL A 104 4.64 -45.25 33.82
N SER A 105 4.70 -45.63 35.09
CA SER A 105 5.87 -46.09 35.89
C SER A 105 7.28 -45.52 35.63
N GLY A 106 7.92 -44.98 36.68
CA GLY A 106 9.40 -44.92 36.76
C GLY A 106 10.11 -43.98 37.75
N ASN A 107 9.71 -43.94 39.04
CA ASN A 107 10.45 -43.59 40.28
C ASN A 107 11.84 -42.89 40.17
N THR A 108 12.17 -41.83 40.94
CA THR A 108 12.52 -41.92 42.39
C THR A 108 12.52 -40.53 43.06
N LEU A 109 12.14 -40.51 44.34
CA LEU A 109 11.71 -39.43 45.24
C LEU A 109 12.82 -38.70 46.04
N LEU A 110 12.57 -37.40 46.31
CA LEU A 110 12.77 -36.61 47.56
C LEU A 110 14.20 -36.23 48.03
N PRO A 111 14.35 -35.30 49.00
CA PRO A 111 13.62 -34.03 49.27
C PRO A 111 14.58 -32.86 49.61
N LEU A 112 14.13 -31.60 49.61
CA LEU A 112 14.80 -30.58 50.42
C LEU A 112 13.85 -29.54 51.02
N VAL A 113 14.13 -29.32 52.29
CA VAL A 113 13.42 -28.61 53.36
C VAL A 113 13.64 -27.09 53.25
N PRO A 114 12.70 -26.25 53.73
CA PRO A 114 12.86 -24.79 53.73
C PRO A 114 13.73 -24.35 54.92
N LEU A 115 14.69 -23.44 54.67
CA LEU A 115 15.48 -22.79 55.70
C LEU A 115 15.11 -21.31 55.82
N ASP A 116 14.71 -20.95 57.04
CA ASP A 116 14.68 -19.60 57.60
C ASP A 116 16.09 -18.97 57.62
N GLU A 117 16.15 -17.64 57.48
CA GLU A 117 16.99 -16.73 58.28
C GLU A 117 16.58 -15.29 57.92
N ALA A 118 15.94 -14.56 58.86
CA ALA A 118 16.56 -13.53 59.71
C ALA A 118 17.18 -12.39 58.87
N GLY A 119 16.77 -11.12 58.95
CA GLY A 119 16.24 -10.36 60.07
C GLY A 119 17.08 -9.09 60.15
N THR A 120 16.56 -7.93 59.73
CA THR A 120 17.15 -6.62 60.04
C THR A 120 16.08 -5.53 60.02
N ASP A 121 15.80 -5.05 61.22
CA ASP A 121 15.62 -3.67 61.64
C ASP A 121 14.52 -2.79 61.02
N SER A 122 13.49 -2.65 61.86
CA SER A 122 12.57 -1.53 61.97
C SER A 122 13.27 -0.22 62.34
N PHE A 123 13.11 0.84 61.55
CA PHE A 123 13.13 2.22 62.06
C PHE A 123 12.32 3.20 61.19
N LEU A 124 11.22 3.70 61.79
CA LEU A 124 10.44 4.93 61.61
C LEU A 124 10.36 5.66 60.24
N GLY A 125 9.12 5.85 59.77
CA GLY A 125 8.76 6.87 58.77
C GLY A 125 7.45 6.59 58.04
N GLN A 126 6.31 6.64 58.73
CA GLN A 126 5.00 6.34 58.16
C GLN A 126 4.44 7.59 57.45
N GLU A 127 4.76 7.75 56.16
CA GLU A 127 4.10 8.71 55.28
C GLU A 127 3.19 7.93 54.32
N GLN A 128 1.86 8.09 54.49
CA GLN A 128 0.84 7.44 53.66
C GLN A 128 0.81 8.09 52.28
N VAL A 129 1.50 7.48 51.31
CA VAL A 129 1.28 7.76 49.89
C VAL A 129 0.04 6.99 49.41
N PRO A 130 -0.90 7.61 48.67
CA PRO A 130 -2.07 6.92 48.12
C PRO A 130 -1.63 5.79 47.18
N ARG A 131 -1.92 4.54 47.55
CA ARG A 131 -1.75 3.39 46.65
C ARG A 131 -2.81 3.47 45.56
N ASP A 132 -2.38 3.76 44.35
CA ASP A 132 -3.23 3.77 43.17
C ASP A 132 -3.54 2.32 42.76
N VAL A 133 -4.57 1.75 43.39
CA VAL A 133 -5.03 0.35 43.20
C VAL A 133 -5.29 0.03 41.73
N LYS A 134 -5.59 1.06 40.92
CA LYS A 134 -5.88 0.92 39.49
C LYS A 134 -4.64 0.56 38.66
N ALA A 135 -3.48 1.12 39.00
CA ALA A 135 -2.22 0.80 38.34
C ALA A 135 -1.78 -0.65 38.64
N GLU A 136 -2.06 -1.14 39.85
CA GLU A 136 -1.71 -2.50 40.25
C GLU A 136 -2.60 -3.57 39.57
N GLU A 137 -3.87 -3.23 39.32
CA GLU A 137 -4.83 -4.06 38.57
C GLU A 137 -4.49 -4.11 37.06
N GLU A 138 -4.05 -2.98 36.48
CA GLU A 138 -3.54 -2.88 35.11
C GLU A 138 -2.23 -3.66 34.93
N ILE A 139 -1.31 -3.60 35.90
CA ILE A 139 -0.07 -4.40 35.87
C ILE A 139 -0.39 -5.89 35.99
N SER A 140 -1.38 -6.29 36.79
CA SER A 140 -1.79 -7.69 36.94
C SER A 140 -2.41 -8.25 35.65
N THR A 141 -3.25 -7.46 34.97
CA THR A 141 -3.83 -7.82 33.68
C THR A 141 -2.80 -7.87 32.55
N LEU A 142 -1.83 -6.94 32.54
CA LEU A 142 -0.70 -6.99 31.60
C LEU A 142 0.18 -8.22 31.83
N ARG A 143 0.49 -8.59 33.08
CA ARG A 143 1.22 -9.82 33.41
C ARG A 143 0.46 -11.08 32.99
N SER A 144 -0.87 -11.08 33.10
CA SER A 144 -1.71 -12.20 32.64
C SER A 144 -1.67 -12.34 31.12
N ARG A 145 -1.81 -11.23 30.38
CA ARG A 145 -1.69 -11.22 28.91
C ARG A 145 -0.30 -11.66 28.46
N LEU A 146 0.75 -11.19 29.13
CA LEU A 146 2.13 -11.56 28.81
C LEU A 146 2.41 -13.06 29.01
N ARG A 147 1.82 -13.68 30.05
CA ARG A 147 1.91 -15.14 30.24
C ARG A 147 1.17 -15.91 29.15
N LYS A 148 0.01 -15.42 28.71
CA LYS A 148 -0.76 -16.04 27.62
C LYS A 148 -0.03 -15.97 26.29
N THR A 149 0.52 -14.80 25.93
CA THR A 149 1.33 -14.65 24.70
C THR A 149 2.60 -15.49 24.75
N PHE A 150 3.23 -15.64 25.93
CA PHE A 150 4.37 -16.55 26.09
C PHE A 150 3.98 -18.02 25.86
N GLN A 151 2.83 -18.48 26.38
CA GLN A 151 2.33 -19.83 26.11
C GLN A 151 1.99 -20.06 24.63
N GLU A 152 1.34 -19.10 23.97
CA GLU A 152 1.04 -19.16 22.53
C GLU A 152 2.31 -19.19 21.68
N LYS A 153 3.34 -18.42 22.05
CA LYS A 153 4.67 -18.46 21.40
C LYS A 153 5.30 -19.85 21.52
N VAL A 154 5.30 -20.46 22.71
CA VAL A 154 5.89 -21.80 22.92
C VAL A 154 5.16 -22.87 22.09
N LEU A 155 3.83 -22.80 21.98
CA LEU A 155 3.05 -23.72 21.14
C LEU A 155 3.35 -23.52 19.65
N MET A 156 3.51 -22.28 19.20
CA MET A 156 3.89 -21.96 17.82
C MET A 156 5.30 -22.49 17.50
N GLU A 157 6.25 -22.31 18.40
CA GLU A 157 7.65 -22.75 18.26
C GLU A 157 7.74 -24.29 18.20
N GLN A 158 6.90 -25.00 18.95
CA GLN A 158 6.74 -26.45 18.84
C GLN A 158 6.14 -26.90 17.51
N SER A 159 5.17 -26.15 16.97
CA SER A 159 4.57 -26.42 15.66
C SER A 159 5.56 -26.19 14.51
N CYS A 160 6.32 -25.09 14.54
CA CYS A 160 7.41 -24.81 13.61
C CYS A 160 8.47 -25.92 13.65
N SER A 161 8.89 -26.35 14.85
CA SER A 161 9.84 -27.46 15.03
C SER A 161 9.32 -28.80 14.49
N ARG A 162 7.99 -28.99 14.40
CA ARG A 162 7.38 -30.19 13.79
C ARG A 162 7.39 -30.10 12.26
N LEU A 163 7.01 -28.93 11.73
CA LEU A 163 7.02 -28.67 10.29
C LEU A 163 8.43 -28.73 9.70
N GLU A 164 9.44 -28.19 10.39
CA GLU A 164 10.84 -28.29 9.97
C GLU A 164 11.32 -29.74 9.86
N ARG A 165 10.88 -30.62 10.78
CA ARG A 165 11.17 -32.06 10.71
C ARG A 165 10.46 -32.75 9.54
N GLU A 166 9.20 -32.40 9.26
CA GLU A 166 8.47 -32.93 8.11
C GLU A 166 9.09 -32.48 6.78
N VAL A 167 9.49 -31.22 6.67
CA VAL A 167 10.20 -30.68 5.49
C VAL A 167 11.55 -31.37 5.30
N ALA A 168 12.30 -31.62 6.38
CA ALA A 168 13.57 -32.36 6.32
C ALA A 168 13.38 -33.80 5.82
N LEU A 169 12.33 -34.50 6.28
CA LEU A 169 12.01 -35.86 5.82
C LEU A 169 11.57 -35.90 4.35
N LEU A 170 10.74 -34.95 3.92
CA LEU A 170 10.33 -34.85 2.51
C LEU A 170 11.52 -34.51 1.60
N THR A 171 12.40 -33.61 2.04
CA THR A 171 13.63 -33.28 1.31
C THR A 171 14.54 -34.51 1.17
N GLN A 172 14.68 -35.30 2.25
CA GLN A 172 15.41 -36.55 2.21
C GLN A 172 14.79 -37.53 1.19
N GLN A 173 13.47 -37.73 1.23
CA GLN A 173 12.76 -38.62 0.30
C GLN A 173 12.97 -38.21 -1.17
N VAL A 174 12.87 -36.92 -1.47
CA VAL A 174 13.09 -36.41 -2.84
C VAL A 174 14.54 -36.65 -3.29
N THR A 175 15.52 -36.53 -2.40
CA THR A 175 16.91 -36.84 -2.74
C THR A 175 17.15 -38.33 -2.99
N GLU A 176 16.48 -39.21 -2.23
CA GLU A 176 16.54 -40.66 -2.42
C GLU A 176 15.88 -41.09 -3.75
N ASP A 177 14.71 -40.54 -4.08
CA ASP A 177 14.01 -40.80 -5.34
C ASP A 177 14.83 -40.31 -6.54
N ARG A 178 15.48 -39.15 -6.42
CA ARG A 178 16.39 -38.63 -7.45
C ARG A 178 17.61 -39.52 -7.65
N GLN A 179 18.20 -40.05 -6.57
CA GLN A 179 19.32 -40.99 -6.66
C GLN A 179 18.89 -42.33 -7.29
N GLN A 180 17.70 -42.83 -6.97
CA GLN A 180 17.15 -44.03 -7.59
C GLN A 180 16.88 -43.83 -9.09
N ALA A 181 16.30 -42.70 -9.49
CA ALA A 181 16.07 -42.36 -10.89
C ALA A 181 17.38 -42.26 -11.69
N GLN A 182 18.42 -41.66 -11.09
CA GLN A 182 19.75 -41.57 -11.68
C GLN A 182 20.39 -42.96 -11.88
N ALA A 183 20.29 -43.83 -10.87
CA ALA A 183 20.78 -45.21 -10.95
C ALA A 183 20.04 -46.02 -12.04
N HIS A 184 18.74 -45.80 -12.20
CA HIS A 184 17.94 -46.46 -13.23
C HIS A 184 18.32 -46.01 -14.64
N ALA A 185 18.59 -44.72 -14.83
CA ALA A 185 19.06 -44.15 -16.10
C ALA A 185 20.44 -44.68 -16.51
N ASP A 186 21.36 -44.84 -15.55
CA ASP A 186 22.69 -45.42 -15.80
C ASP A 186 22.62 -46.91 -16.20
N VAL A 187 21.67 -47.66 -15.65
CA VAL A 187 21.43 -49.06 -16.03
C VAL A 187 20.87 -49.17 -17.45
N GLU A 188 19.93 -48.30 -17.84
CA GLU A 188 19.40 -48.25 -19.20
C GLU A 188 20.46 -47.81 -20.22
N ALA A 189 21.30 -46.82 -19.88
CA ALA A 189 22.40 -46.40 -20.75
C ALA A 189 23.40 -47.55 -21.01
N ARG A 190 23.71 -48.35 -19.99
CA ARG A 190 24.55 -49.56 -20.15
C ARG A 190 23.88 -50.65 -20.98
N ARG A 191 22.55 -50.81 -20.86
CA ARG A 191 21.78 -51.79 -21.63
C ARG A 191 21.71 -51.44 -23.12
N ASN A 192 21.56 -50.16 -23.44
CA ASN A 192 21.54 -49.67 -24.83
C ASN A 192 22.93 -49.69 -25.48
N ALA A 193 24.00 -49.46 -24.72
CA ALA A 193 25.37 -49.61 -25.21
C ALA A 193 25.73 -51.08 -25.54
N ALA A 194 25.17 -52.04 -24.80
CA ALA A 194 25.40 -53.47 -25.06
C ALA A 194 24.65 -54.01 -26.29
N ALA A 195 23.57 -53.34 -26.73
CA ALA A 195 22.76 -53.76 -27.88
C ALA A 195 23.36 -53.35 -29.25
N HIS A 196 24.40 -52.51 -29.29
CA HIS A 196 24.99 -51.98 -30.52
C HIS A 196 26.27 -52.70 -31.01
N GLN A 197 26.62 -53.87 -30.44
CA GLN A 197 27.83 -54.62 -30.85
C GLN A 197 27.58 -55.95 -31.59
N GLY A 198 26.34 -56.30 -31.94
CA GLY A 198 26.08 -57.59 -32.58
C GLY A 198 25.04 -57.54 -33.68
N THR A 199 25.39 -57.06 -34.88
CA THR A 199 24.94 -57.60 -36.19
C THR A 199 25.44 -56.70 -37.33
N GLN A 200 26.59 -57.07 -37.90
CA GLN A 200 26.92 -56.76 -39.29
C GLN A 200 26.42 -57.90 -40.19
N THR A 201 26.32 -57.61 -41.50
CA THR A 201 26.05 -58.47 -42.67
C THR A 201 24.57 -58.66 -43.06
N GLU A 202 24.11 -57.97 -44.10
CA GLU A 202 24.08 -58.48 -45.49
C GLU A 202 23.48 -57.45 -46.47
N SER A 203 24.08 -57.42 -47.65
CA SER A 203 23.78 -56.61 -48.84
C SER A 203 22.62 -57.16 -49.67
N VAL A 204 21.73 -56.33 -50.23
CA VAL A 204 21.08 -56.58 -51.54
C VAL A 204 20.74 -55.24 -52.23
N ASP A 205 21.10 -55.21 -53.51
CA ASP A 205 20.91 -54.20 -54.56
C ASP A 205 19.47 -54.13 -55.10
N GLY A 206 19.06 -53.01 -55.70
CA GLY A 206 17.84 -52.94 -56.52
C GLY A 206 17.01 -51.65 -56.46
N SER A 207 17.37 -50.69 -57.32
CA SER A 207 16.46 -49.79 -58.07
C SER A 207 15.35 -49.03 -57.29
N GLN A 208 15.59 -47.74 -57.01
CA GLN A 208 14.53 -46.78 -56.64
C GLN A 208 14.18 -45.82 -57.81
N PRO A 209 12.88 -45.54 -58.03
CA PRO A 209 12.38 -44.61 -59.06
C PRO A 209 12.62 -43.14 -58.64
N PRO A 210 12.47 -42.15 -59.55
CA PRO A 210 12.80 -40.76 -59.24
C PRO A 210 11.93 -40.26 -58.09
N ALA A 211 12.57 -39.99 -56.95
CA ALA A 211 11.92 -39.42 -55.78
C ALA A 211 11.22 -38.12 -56.21
N SER A 212 9.91 -38.11 -56.02
CA SER A 212 9.05 -36.97 -56.27
C SER A 212 9.49 -35.78 -55.42
N ALA A 213 9.19 -34.57 -55.90
CA ALA A 213 9.49 -33.30 -55.24
C ALA A 213 9.06 -33.26 -53.76
N ASP A 214 8.09 -34.08 -53.37
CA ASP A 214 7.61 -34.24 -51.99
C ASP A 214 8.68 -34.78 -51.02
N MET A 215 9.56 -35.68 -51.47
CA MET A 215 10.62 -36.23 -50.61
C MET A 215 11.69 -35.18 -50.30
N THR A 216 12.03 -34.34 -51.27
CA THR A 216 12.91 -33.19 -51.08
C THR A 216 12.27 -32.11 -50.21
N SER A 217 10.97 -31.88 -50.36
CA SER A 217 10.21 -30.96 -49.49
C SER A 217 10.21 -31.44 -48.04
N LEU A 218 9.94 -32.72 -47.81
CA LEU A 218 9.98 -33.33 -46.48
C LEU A 218 11.38 -33.31 -45.86
N LEU A 219 12.44 -33.50 -46.64
CA LEU A 219 13.82 -33.35 -46.16
C LEU A 219 14.15 -31.90 -45.78
N GLN A 220 13.65 -30.93 -46.55
CA GLN A 220 13.86 -29.52 -46.27
C GLN A 220 13.09 -29.08 -45.01
N GLU A 221 11.87 -29.57 -44.84
CA GLU A 221 11.06 -29.33 -43.64
C GLU A 221 11.63 -30.04 -42.40
N ASN A 222 12.17 -31.25 -42.53
CA ASN A 222 12.87 -31.93 -41.44
C ASN A 222 14.13 -31.15 -40.99
N ASN A 223 14.86 -30.56 -41.93
CA ASN A 223 16.00 -29.70 -41.62
C ASN A 223 15.57 -28.38 -40.95
N ARG A 224 14.44 -27.80 -41.37
CA ARG A 224 13.84 -26.63 -40.72
C ARG A 224 13.45 -26.94 -39.27
N LEU A 225 12.72 -28.04 -39.05
CA LEU A 225 12.33 -28.50 -37.71
C LEU A 225 13.53 -28.85 -36.82
N LYS A 226 14.63 -29.34 -37.41
CA LYS A 226 15.89 -29.53 -36.68
C LYS A 226 16.52 -28.20 -36.25
N GLN A 227 16.53 -27.19 -37.11
CA GLN A 227 17.01 -25.85 -36.74
C GLN A 227 16.14 -25.23 -35.64
N GLU A 228 14.83 -25.35 -35.76
CA GLU A 228 13.86 -24.86 -34.78
C GLU A 228 14.01 -25.55 -33.42
N ARG A 229 14.20 -26.88 -33.40
CA ARG A 229 14.53 -27.61 -32.16
C ARG A 229 15.85 -27.19 -31.53
N VAL A 230 16.86 -26.86 -32.34
CA VAL A 230 18.12 -26.33 -31.82
C VAL A 230 17.91 -24.95 -31.23
N GLN A 231 17.15 -24.08 -31.90
CA GLN A 231 16.78 -22.75 -31.41
C GLN A 231 16.02 -22.81 -30.08
N LEU A 232 14.96 -23.62 -30.00
CA LEU A 232 14.19 -23.80 -28.76
C LEU A 232 15.03 -24.37 -27.62
N ARG A 233 15.98 -25.28 -27.88
CA ARG A 233 16.92 -25.75 -26.86
C ARG A 233 17.86 -24.65 -26.37
N THR A 234 18.35 -23.80 -27.27
CA THR A 234 19.15 -22.64 -26.87
C THR A 234 18.34 -21.62 -26.07
N GLU A 235 17.07 -21.40 -26.43
CA GLU A 235 16.18 -20.51 -25.66
C GLU A 235 15.85 -21.08 -24.29
N LEU A 236 15.53 -22.38 -24.20
CA LEU A 236 15.28 -23.04 -22.93
C LEU A 236 16.52 -23.02 -22.03
N ALA A 237 17.71 -23.22 -22.59
CA ALA A 237 18.97 -23.07 -21.85
C ALA A 237 19.28 -21.61 -21.46
N ARG A 238 18.73 -20.62 -22.18
CA ARG A 238 18.81 -19.20 -21.82
C ARG A 238 17.84 -18.87 -20.70
N MET A 239 16.60 -19.36 -20.77
CA MET A 239 15.59 -19.18 -19.74
C MET A 239 15.98 -19.89 -18.44
N SER A 240 16.52 -21.12 -18.49
CA SER A 240 17.03 -21.78 -17.28
C SER A 240 18.17 -21.02 -16.62
N ARG A 241 19.07 -20.38 -17.40
CA ARG A 241 20.10 -19.51 -16.83
C ARG A 241 19.50 -18.27 -16.19
N ALA A 242 18.52 -17.63 -16.85
CA ALA A 242 17.84 -16.47 -16.27
C ALA A 242 17.09 -16.81 -14.97
N VAL A 243 16.45 -17.98 -14.90
CA VAL A 243 15.81 -18.46 -13.65
C VAL A 243 16.85 -18.68 -12.56
N GLN A 244 17.99 -19.31 -12.89
CA GLN A 244 19.06 -19.54 -11.93
C GLN A 244 19.71 -18.23 -11.43
N ASP A 245 19.86 -17.24 -12.32
CA ASP A 245 20.37 -15.91 -11.95
C ASP A 245 19.37 -15.16 -11.05
N LEU A 246 18.06 -15.27 -11.33
CA LEU A 246 17.00 -14.71 -10.47
C LEU A 246 16.92 -15.39 -9.10
N GLU A 247 17.02 -16.72 -9.05
CA GLU A 247 17.10 -17.48 -7.79
C GLU A 247 18.32 -17.05 -6.96
N SER A 248 19.48 -16.87 -7.61
CA SER A 248 20.68 -16.34 -6.95
C SER A 248 20.48 -14.91 -6.45
N GLN A 249 19.77 -14.07 -7.20
CA GLN A 249 19.49 -12.69 -6.78
C GLN A 249 18.53 -12.65 -5.59
N VAL A 250 17.50 -13.50 -5.59
CA VAL A 250 16.57 -13.64 -4.45
C VAL A 250 17.31 -14.12 -3.20
N ALA A 251 18.23 -15.08 -3.33
CA ALA A 251 19.05 -15.53 -2.21
C ALA A 251 19.93 -14.41 -1.63
N VAL A 252 20.59 -13.62 -2.49
CA VAL A 252 21.39 -12.46 -2.05
C VAL A 252 20.51 -11.41 -1.36
N SER A 253 19.33 -11.10 -1.90
CA SER A 253 18.41 -10.14 -1.26
C SER A 253 17.82 -10.67 0.06
N GLN A 254 17.65 -11.98 0.22
CA GLN A 254 17.25 -12.59 1.49
C GLN A 254 18.37 -12.49 2.54
N ASP A 255 19.62 -12.71 2.15
CA ASP A 255 20.80 -12.52 3.02
C ASP A 255 20.98 -11.04 3.41
N GLU A 256 20.78 -10.12 2.48
CA GLU A 256 20.79 -8.67 2.75
C GLU A 256 19.68 -8.28 3.73
N ASN A 257 18.46 -8.80 3.57
CA ASN A 257 17.35 -8.56 4.50
C ASN A 257 17.62 -9.16 5.89
N ALA A 258 18.25 -10.33 5.97
CA ALA A 258 18.67 -10.93 7.24
C ALA A 258 19.72 -10.04 7.93
N ASN A 259 20.73 -9.58 7.19
CA ASN A 259 21.75 -8.67 7.70
C ASN A 259 21.18 -7.32 8.14
N LEU A 260 20.23 -6.75 7.40
CA LEU A 260 19.54 -5.52 7.78
C LEU A 260 18.69 -5.71 9.04
N SER A 261 18.01 -6.85 9.19
CA SER A 261 17.29 -7.19 10.43
C SER A 261 18.25 -7.26 11.62
N THR A 262 19.37 -7.96 11.49
CA THR A 262 20.37 -8.04 12.57
C THR A 262 21.00 -6.67 12.86
N GLY A 263 21.30 -5.86 11.84
CA GLY A 263 21.82 -4.50 12.02
C GLY A 263 20.83 -3.57 12.73
N MET A 264 19.52 -3.73 12.47
CA MET A 264 18.48 -2.97 13.15
C MET A 264 18.32 -3.40 14.61
N GLU A 265 18.40 -4.70 14.90
CA GLU A 265 18.42 -5.24 16.26
C GLU A 265 19.66 -4.75 17.05
N GLU A 266 20.84 -4.72 16.43
CA GLU A 266 22.05 -4.16 17.05
C GLU A 266 21.91 -2.65 17.33
N LEU A 267 21.30 -1.89 16.42
CA LEU A 267 21.05 -0.46 16.61
C LEU A 267 20.09 -0.22 17.79
N ASP A 268 19.04 -1.03 17.90
CA ASP A 268 18.09 -0.96 19.02
C ASP A 268 18.76 -1.32 20.35
N ILE A 269 19.65 -2.32 20.38
CA ILE A 269 20.46 -2.65 21.55
C ILE A 269 21.37 -1.47 21.93
N GLN A 270 22.06 -0.85 20.96
CA GLN A 270 22.90 0.32 21.22
C GLN A 270 22.11 1.52 21.75
N HIS A 271 20.91 1.76 21.22
CA HIS A 271 20.01 2.78 21.73
C HIS A 271 19.57 2.48 23.16
N GLN A 272 19.24 1.23 23.47
CA GLN A 272 18.88 0.80 24.82
C GLN A 272 20.05 1.00 25.80
N GLU A 273 21.27 0.62 25.43
CA GLU A 273 22.49 0.84 26.23
C GLU A 273 22.78 2.34 26.45
N ALA A 274 22.59 3.18 25.42
CA ALA A 274 22.76 4.63 25.54
C ALA A 274 21.73 5.24 26.50
N ILE A 275 20.48 4.79 26.45
CA ILE A 275 19.43 5.20 27.38
C ILE A 275 19.80 4.80 28.82
N GLU A 276 20.29 3.58 29.02
CA GLU A 276 20.75 3.12 30.34
C GLU A 276 21.92 3.96 30.86
N GLN A 277 22.90 4.30 30.02
CA GLN A 277 24.01 5.19 30.40
C GLN A 277 23.53 6.60 30.78
N ILE A 278 22.58 7.16 30.03
CA ILE A 278 21.97 8.46 30.36
C ILE A 278 21.23 8.38 31.70
N MET A 279 20.50 7.29 31.97
CA MET A 279 19.85 7.08 33.26
C MET A 279 20.86 7.00 34.40
N VAL A 280 21.96 6.25 34.24
CA VAL A 280 23.03 6.18 35.25
C VAL A 280 23.67 7.55 35.50
N LEU A 281 23.91 8.34 34.45
CA LEU A 281 24.43 9.71 34.59
C LEU A 281 23.42 10.64 35.27
N LYS A 282 22.14 10.53 34.95
CA LYS A 282 21.06 11.27 35.60
C LYS A 282 21.01 10.93 37.09
N ASP A 283 21.05 9.66 37.46
CA ASP A 283 21.01 9.24 38.86
C ASP A 283 22.28 9.67 39.62
N ALA A 284 23.45 9.61 38.98
CA ALA A 284 24.69 10.10 39.56
C ALA A 284 24.71 11.63 39.76
N THR A 285 24.18 12.39 38.79
CA THR A 285 24.08 13.85 38.89
C THR A 285 23.02 14.28 39.90
N GLN A 286 21.88 13.58 39.95
CA GLN A 286 20.86 13.79 40.96
C GLN A 286 21.40 13.51 42.36
N LYS A 287 22.13 12.41 42.56
CA LYS A 287 22.77 12.09 43.84
C LYS A 287 23.81 13.15 44.25
N ARG A 288 24.57 13.71 43.30
CA ARG A 288 25.49 14.84 43.60
C ARG A 288 24.72 16.09 44.01
N TYR A 289 23.61 16.39 43.36
CA TYR A 289 22.76 17.52 43.73
C TYR A 289 22.18 17.35 45.14
N GLU A 290 21.65 16.16 45.44
CA GLU A 290 21.14 15.81 46.77
C GLU A 290 22.22 15.92 47.87
N ASN A 291 23.49 15.62 47.54
CA ASN A 291 24.61 15.82 48.48
C ASN A 291 25.05 17.28 48.62
N LEU A 292 24.97 18.08 47.56
CA LEU A 292 25.41 19.48 47.57
C LEU A 292 24.40 20.40 48.29
N LEU A 293 23.12 20.01 48.31
CA LEU A 293 22.05 20.75 48.96
C LEU A 293 22.28 20.94 50.48
N PRO A 294 22.60 19.91 51.28
CA PRO A 294 22.90 20.10 52.71
C PRO A 294 24.21 20.87 52.94
N GLU A 295 25.23 20.74 52.08
CA GLU A 295 26.46 21.53 52.18
C GLU A 295 26.19 23.03 51.97
N PHE A 296 25.30 23.37 51.04
CA PHE A 296 24.85 24.74 50.82
C PHE A 296 24.07 25.28 52.03
N GLU A 297 23.18 24.47 52.60
CA GLU A 297 22.45 24.83 53.82
C GLU A 297 23.40 25.06 55.01
N GLU A 298 24.43 24.23 55.18
CA GLU A 298 25.45 24.41 56.23
C GLU A 298 26.27 25.70 56.02
N MET A 299 26.67 25.99 54.78
CA MET A 299 27.39 27.22 54.46
C MET A 299 26.54 28.46 54.72
N LYS A 300 25.25 28.40 54.38
CA LYS A 300 24.29 29.47 54.67
C LYS A 300 24.16 29.70 56.18
N LEU A 301 24.08 28.63 56.97
CA LEU A 301 24.01 28.72 58.43
C LEU A 301 25.26 29.40 59.01
N LYS A 302 26.46 29.01 58.56
CA LYS A 302 27.73 29.63 58.99
C LYS A 302 27.80 31.11 58.63
N TYR A 303 27.28 31.50 57.48
CA TYR A 303 27.22 32.90 57.09
C TYR A 303 26.29 33.71 58.01
N GLU A 304 25.11 33.18 58.34
CA GLU A 304 24.17 33.80 59.28
C GLU A 304 24.77 33.94 60.69
N GLU A 305 25.53 32.95 61.16
CA GLU A 305 26.26 33.01 62.43
C GLU A 305 27.37 34.08 62.43
N MET A 306 28.14 34.17 61.34
CA MET A 306 29.20 35.16 61.20
C MET A 306 28.63 36.60 61.18
N VAL A 307 27.49 36.80 60.53
CA VAL A 307 26.79 38.10 60.52
C VAL A 307 26.32 38.47 61.93
N LYS A 308 25.75 37.53 62.69
CA LYS A 308 25.35 37.78 64.09
C LYS A 308 26.54 38.13 64.99
N ALA A 309 27.66 37.43 64.87
CA ALA A 309 28.86 37.71 65.66
C ALA A 309 29.46 39.11 65.35
N ALA A 310 29.37 39.56 64.09
CA ALA A 310 29.78 40.91 63.69
C ALA A 310 28.86 41.99 64.27
N GLU A 311 27.57 41.73 64.37
CA GLU A 311 26.60 42.64 65.01
C GLU A 311 26.79 42.73 66.53
N GLU A 312 27.10 41.62 67.20
CA GLU A 312 27.35 41.58 68.64
C GLU A 312 28.65 42.32 69.04
N ASN A 313 29.72 42.19 68.26
CA ASN A 313 30.99 42.91 68.52
C ASN A 313 30.87 44.42 68.31
N LYS A 314 29.92 44.89 67.51
CA LYS A 314 29.68 46.33 67.30
C LYS A 314 29.07 47.00 68.54
N ASN A 315 28.47 46.24 69.46
CA ASN A 315 27.82 46.76 70.67
C ASN A 315 28.72 46.85 71.91
N VAL A 316 29.95 46.30 71.89
CA VAL A 316 30.83 46.25 73.08
C VAL A 316 31.89 47.37 73.11
N MET A 317 32.16 48.05 72.00
CA MET A 317 33.22 49.08 71.89
C MET A 317 32.82 50.50 72.37
N HIS A 318 31.95 50.66 73.37
CA HIS A 318 31.53 51.99 73.87
C HIS A 318 31.65 52.25 75.39
N SER A 319 32.37 51.42 76.16
CA SER A 319 32.49 51.64 77.61
C SER A 319 33.88 51.32 78.18
N GLU A 320 34.40 52.27 78.96
CA GLU A 320 35.42 52.15 80.03
C GLU A 320 36.89 52.55 79.76
N SER A 321 37.29 53.59 80.50
CA SER A 321 38.64 54.09 80.76
C SER A 321 38.78 54.33 82.27
N GLN A 322 39.87 53.88 82.92
CA GLN A 322 40.45 54.48 84.15
C GLN A 322 41.78 53.81 84.62
N PRO A 323 42.75 54.55 85.21
CA PRO A 323 44.01 54.02 85.75
C PRO A 323 44.08 54.02 87.30
N ILE A 324 44.90 53.14 87.89
CA ILE A 324 45.15 53.01 89.34
C ILE A 324 46.64 53.20 89.66
N THR A 325 46.93 54.06 90.65
CA THR A 325 48.23 54.22 91.34
C THR A 325 48.02 54.11 92.85
N ASP A 326 48.85 53.33 93.57
CA ASP A 326 49.42 53.63 94.91
C ASP A 326 50.07 52.40 95.59
N ILE A 327 51.20 52.59 96.29
CA ILE A 327 51.95 51.58 97.07
C ILE A 327 52.00 52.02 98.56
N PRO A 328 51.78 51.14 99.57
CA PRO A 328 51.70 51.53 100.99
C PRO A 328 53.01 51.40 101.79
N SER A 329 53.15 52.30 102.77
CA SER A 329 54.32 52.58 103.64
C SER A 329 54.44 51.70 104.90
N GLU A 330 53.89 50.49 104.91
CA GLU A 330 53.63 49.72 106.14
C GLU A 330 54.78 48.83 106.66
N VAL A 331 55.83 48.60 105.87
CA VAL A 331 56.91 47.65 106.23
C VAL A 331 57.99 48.28 107.11
N LYS A 332 58.19 49.59 107.01
CA LYS A 332 59.31 50.29 107.71
C LYS A 332 59.10 50.41 109.22
N THR A 333 57.86 50.38 109.69
CA THR A 333 57.52 50.63 111.10
C THR A 333 57.61 49.37 111.97
N LYS A 334 57.55 48.16 111.37
CA LYS A 334 57.52 46.90 112.12
C LYS A 334 58.90 46.39 112.52
N ILE A 335 59.90 46.55 111.65
CA ILE A 335 61.29 46.10 111.90
C ILE A 335 61.95 46.89 113.04
N LEU A 336 61.56 48.16 113.23
CA LEU A 336 62.16 49.02 114.26
C LEU A 336 61.64 48.69 115.68
N ILE A 337 60.48 48.06 115.79
CA ILE A 337 59.87 47.69 117.07
C ILE A 337 60.48 46.38 117.58
N ASP A 338 60.65 45.39 116.71
CA ASP A 338 61.15 44.06 117.08
C ASP A 338 62.63 44.09 117.57
N LEU A 339 63.48 44.92 116.97
CA LEU A 339 64.89 45.09 117.39
C LEU A 339 65.03 45.79 118.74
N SER A 340 64.10 46.68 119.09
CA SER A 340 64.10 47.40 120.36
C SER A 340 63.69 46.50 121.54
N GLU A 341 62.81 45.52 121.28
CA GLU A 341 62.32 44.58 122.29
C GLU A 341 63.34 43.48 122.61
N GLU A 342 64.12 43.01 121.62
CA GLU A 342 65.13 41.97 121.82
C GLU A 342 66.40 42.47 122.54
N ILE A 343 66.80 43.74 122.32
CA ILE A 343 67.91 44.37 123.06
C ILE A 343 67.55 44.55 124.55
N ASN A 344 66.29 44.90 124.86
CA ASN A 344 65.83 45.05 126.24
C ASN A 344 65.79 43.72 127.02
N ASN A 345 65.48 42.61 126.35
CA ASN A 345 65.47 41.29 126.97
C ASN A 345 66.89 40.74 127.25
N MET A 346 67.91 41.16 126.50
CA MET A 346 69.31 40.76 126.72
C MET A 346 69.99 41.49 127.89
N ILE A 347 69.54 42.69 128.26
CA ILE A 347 70.18 43.51 129.32
C ILE A 347 69.65 43.16 130.73
N THR A 348 68.52 42.45 130.83
CA THR A 348 67.74 42.37 132.07
C THR A 348 67.67 40.99 132.75
N THR A 349 68.41 39.98 132.31
CA THR A 349 68.35 38.63 132.93
C THR A 349 69.71 38.02 133.28
N ASP A 350 69.78 37.39 134.47
CA ASP A 350 70.93 36.66 135.01
C ASP A 350 71.46 35.59 134.03
N ILE A 351 72.78 35.33 134.07
CA ILE A 351 73.48 34.39 133.16
C ILE A 351 72.75 33.03 133.15
N PRO A 352 72.17 32.60 132.01
CA PRO A 352 71.39 31.36 131.95
C PRO A 352 72.19 30.13 132.38
N ASP A 353 71.60 29.29 133.23
CA ASP A 353 72.24 28.13 133.89
C ASP A 353 72.98 27.18 132.93
N LYS A 354 72.60 27.15 131.65
CA LYS A 354 73.22 26.34 130.59
C LYS A 354 74.71 26.62 130.34
N TYR A 355 75.23 27.75 130.82
CA TYR A 355 76.65 28.09 130.69
C TYR A 355 77.50 27.61 131.89
N TYR A 356 76.89 27.05 132.94
CA TYR A 356 77.60 26.42 134.05
C TYR A 356 77.76 24.91 133.79
N GLU A 357 79.00 24.45 133.64
CA GLU A 357 79.28 23.01 133.62
C GLU A 357 79.38 22.48 135.06
N ASN A 358 78.42 21.63 135.44
CA ASN A 358 78.27 20.94 136.73
C ASN A 358 77.56 21.73 137.83
N GLY A 359 76.26 21.45 137.99
CA GLY A 359 75.37 22.01 139.02
C GLY A 359 75.77 21.66 140.46
N LYS A 360 76.71 22.44 141.02
CA LYS A 360 76.90 22.57 142.45
C LYS A 360 77.01 24.04 142.83
N ASN A 361 75.98 24.50 143.53
CA ASN A 361 75.87 25.80 144.18
C ASN A 361 77.03 25.99 145.17
N ASN A 362 78.10 26.63 144.70
CA ASN A 362 79.08 27.45 145.42
C ASN A 362 80.24 27.76 144.45
N ALA A 363 79.90 28.36 143.30
CA ALA A 363 80.85 28.66 142.25
C ALA A 363 81.73 29.86 142.64
N SER A 364 83.01 29.57 142.81
CA SER A 364 84.06 30.57 143.01
C SER A 364 84.16 31.51 141.80
N GLY A 365 84.65 32.73 141.99
CA GLY A 365 84.72 33.76 140.94
C GLY A 365 85.51 33.38 139.67
N LEU A 366 86.08 32.18 139.57
CA LEU A 366 86.69 31.64 138.35
C LEU A 366 85.67 30.91 137.46
N GLU A 367 84.66 30.24 138.02
CA GLU A 367 83.64 29.49 137.24
C GLU A 367 82.62 30.43 136.58
N THR A 368 82.31 31.57 137.21
CA THR A 368 81.51 32.64 136.58
C THR A 368 82.25 33.27 135.40
N VAL A 369 83.58 33.42 135.48
CA VAL A 369 84.39 33.94 134.37
C VAL A 369 84.41 32.96 133.19
N ALA A 370 84.52 31.66 133.45
CA ALA A 370 84.45 30.64 132.38
C ALA A 370 83.06 30.58 131.72
N ALA A 371 81.97 30.72 132.48
CA ALA A 371 80.61 30.80 131.94
C ALA A 371 80.42 32.09 131.11
N ILE A 372 80.97 33.23 131.56
CA ILE A 372 80.97 34.50 130.81
C ILE A 372 81.80 34.38 129.54
N GLU A 373 82.98 33.76 129.55
CA GLU A 373 83.79 33.50 128.35
C GLU A 373 83.05 32.61 127.35
N LYS A 374 82.35 31.57 127.82
CA LYS A 374 81.56 30.67 126.95
C LYS A 374 80.34 31.39 126.38
N MET A 375 79.68 32.23 127.16
CA MET A 375 78.60 33.09 126.70
C MET A 375 79.11 34.13 125.69
N LEU A 376 80.24 34.78 125.96
CA LEU A 376 80.89 35.74 125.06
C LEU A 376 81.31 35.08 123.74
N SER A 377 81.88 33.87 123.79
CA SER A 377 82.25 33.09 122.60
C SER A 377 81.00 32.68 121.80
N HIS A 378 79.91 32.30 122.47
CA HIS A 378 78.63 32.01 121.81
C HIS A 378 77.98 33.26 121.20
N THR A 379 78.05 34.42 121.87
CA THR A 379 77.57 35.68 121.29
C THR A 379 78.46 36.13 120.15
N MET A 380 79.78 35.95 120.23
CA MET A 380 80.70 36.32 119.16
C MET A 380 80.46 35.48 117.90
N THR A 381 80.29 34.17 118.04
CA THR A 381 79.96 33.29 116.90
C THR A 381 78.58 33.59 116.30
N ARG A 382 77.59 34.01 117.11
CA ARG A 382 76.31 34.51 116.61
C ARG A 382 76.45 35.85 115.89
N ILE A 383 77.29 36.75 116.39
CA ILE A 383 77.61 38.03 115.74
C ILE A 383 78.28 37.76 114.39
N ASP A 384 79.34 36.95 114.33
CA ASP A 384 80.02 36.59 113.08
C ASP A 384 79.06 35.93 112.06
N SER A 385 78.14 35.08 112.53
CA SER A 385 77.09 34.48 111.69
C SER A 385 76.10 35.52 111.18
N SER A 386 75.67 36.47 112.02
CA SER A 386 74.78 37.56 111.62
C SER A 386 75.47 38.54 110.67
N GLU A 387 76.75 38.86 110.87
CA GLU A 387 77.55 39.66 109.95
C GLU A 387 77.75 38.96 108.60
N SER A 388 77.95 37.64 108.59
CA SER A 388 78.00 36.88 107.33
C SER A 388 76.67 36.95 106.60
N LYS A 389 75.55 36.76 107.30
CA LYS A 389 74.20 36.90 106.71
C LYS A 389 73.95 38.31 106.19
N ILE A 390 74.39 39.35 106.90
CA ILE A 390 74.28 40.74 106.45
C ILE A 390 75.13 40.94 105.18
N ARG A 391 76.35 40.40 105.12
CA ARG A 391 77.18 40.47 103.89
C ARG A 391 76.53 39.77 102.71
N ASP A 392 75.94 38.58 102.93
CA ASP A 392 75.24 37.84 101.89
C ASP A 392 73.99 38.58 101.41
N LEU A 393 73.18 39.13 102.34
CA LEU A 393 72.02 39.95 102.01
C LEU A 393 72.41 41.24 101.29
N LEU A 394 73.51 41.91 101.68
CA LEU A 394 74.00 43.10 100.96
C LEU A 394 74.51 42.76 99.57
N LYS A 395 75.04 41.56 99.36
CA LYS A 395 75.46 41.08 98.04
C LYS A 395 74.23 40.75 97.18
N GLU A 396 73.23 40.10 97.75
CA GLU A 396 71.95 39.83 97.09
C GLU A 396 71.22 41.14 96.72
N LEU A 397 71.18 42.11 97.64
CA LEU A 397 70.58 43.42 97.39
C LEU A 397 71.27 44.13 96.22
N ARG A 398 72.61 44.07 96.17
CA ARG A 398 73.38 44.65 95.06
C ARG A 398 73.08 43.95 93.74
N CYS A 399 72.99 42.61 93.73
CA CYS A 399 72.60 41.87 92.53
C CYS A 399 71.16 42.23 92.08
N LYS A 400 70.26 42.50 93.03
CA LYS A 400 68.90 42.95 92.73
C LYS A 400 68.87 44.40 92.22
N ASP A 401 69.71 45.28 92.74
CA ASP A 401 69.87 46.63 92.22
C ASP A 401 70.40 46.62 90.77
N ASP A 402 71.37 45.74 90.46
CA ASP A 402 71.87 45.54 89.10
C ASP A 402 70.75 45.02 88.15
N GLU A 403 69.94 44.06 88.60
CA GLU A 403 68.79 43.52 87.84
C GLU A 403 67.70 44.59 87.60
N VAL A 404 67.42 45.42 88.61
CA VAL A 404 66.48 46.56 88.47
C VAL A 404 67.03 47.58 87.46
N GLN A 405 68.32 47.88 87.50
CA GLN A 405 68.94 48.79 86.55
C GLN A 405 68.84 48.27 85.11
N GLU A 406 69.04 46.97 84.89
CA GLU A 406 68.87 46.34 83.57
C GLU A 406 67.42 46.46 83.07
N ILE A 407 66.43 46.20 83.94
CA ILE A 407 65.01 46.36 83.63
C ILE A 407 64.65 47.82 83.34
N GLU A 408 65.26 48.78 84.04
CA GLU A 408 65.05 50.21 83.78
C GLU A 408 65.61 50.63 82.41
N GLU A 409 66.78 50.10 82.01
CA GLU A 409 67.34 50.35 80.67
C GLU A 409 66.50 49.69 79.56
N GLU A 410 65.98 48.49 79.78
CA GLU A 410 65.06 47.84 78.84
C GLU A 410 63.75 48.63 78.71
N ASN A 411 63.16 49.05 79.83
CA ASN A 411 61.96 49.90 79.82
C ASN A 411 62.18 51.23 79.12
N LYS A 412 63.36 51.84 79.29
CA LYS A 412 63.73 53.06 78.57
C LYS A 412 63.79 52.81 77.06
N THR A 413 64.35 51.68 76.66
CA THR A 413 64.41 51.27 75.24
C THR A 413 63.02 51.02 74.67
N LEU A 414 62.14 50.31 75.40
CA LEU A 414 60.76 50.08 75.00
C LEU A 414 59.96 51.38 74.91
N ARG A 415 60.16 52.33 75.83
CA ARG A 415 59.54 53.66 75.76
C ARG A 415 59.98 54.42 74.52
N MET A 416 61.28 54.41 74.21
CA MET A 416 61.77 55.00 72.96
C MET A 416 61.13 54.35 71.73
N LYS A 417 60.97 53.03 71.73
CA LYS A 417 60.36 52.30 70.62
C LYS A 417 58.86 52.56 70.49
N ILE A 418 58.15 52.71 71.61
CA ILE A 418 56.76 53.14 71.62
C ILE A 418 56.64 54.56 71.09
N GLU A 419 57.56 55.46 71.44
CA GLU A 419 57.57 56.82 70.92
C GLU A 419 57.88 56.86 69.42
N GLU A 420 58.85 56.06 68.95
CA GLU A 420 59.11 55.88 67.51
C GLU A 420 57.90 55.31 66.77
N LEU A 421 57.21 54.32 67.35
CA LEU A 421 55.98 53.75 66.76
C LEU A 421 54.82 54.74 66.79
N LYS A 422 54.70 55.56 67.83
CA LYS A 422 53.71 56.64 67.89
C LYS A 422 54.00 57.71 66.86
N GLU A 423 55.25 58.14 66.73
CA GLU A 423 55.65 59.10 65.69
C GLU A 423 55.44 58.51 64.29
N GLN A 424 55.67 57.21 64.09
CA GLN A 424 55.30 56.52 62.85
C GLN A 424 53.79 56.49 62.63
N CYS A 425 52.98 56.25 63.67
CA CYS A 425 51.51 56.27 63.58
C CYS A 425 50.95 57.68 63.36
N ASP A 426 51.51 58.70 63.99
CA ASP A 426 51.11 60.10 63.82
C ASP A 426 51.54 60.65 62.45
N ASN A 427 52.57 60.07 61.85
CA ASN A 427 53.00 60.35 60.48
C ASN A 427 52.29 59.49 59.41
N LEU A 428 51.47 58.50 59.81
CA LEU A 428 50.54 57.86 58.87
C LEU A 428 49.45 58.88 58.54
N PRO A 429 49.14 59.14 57.25
CA PRO A 429 48.04 60.01 56.89
C PRO A 429 46.79 59.51 57.61
N THR A 430 46.15 60.37 58.40
CA THR A 430 44.84 60.09 58.97
C THR A 430 43.96 59.64 57.82
N ILE A 431 43.46 58.40 57.84
CA ILE A 431 42.47 57.93 56.87
C ILE A 431 41.24 58.78 57.17
N ALA A 432 41.16 59.94 56.53
CA ALA A 432 40.00 60.78 56.60
C ALA A 432 38.84 59.92 56.10
N GLU A 433 37.73 59.90 56.83
CA GLU A 433 36.51 59.19 56.44
C GLU A 433 35.95 59.68 55.09
N ASN A 434 36.56 60.73 54.51
CA ASN A 434 36.33 61.29 53.18
C ASN A 434 37.59 61.20 52.29
N ASN A 435 38.30 60.08 52.31
CA ASN A 435 39.43 59.89 51.39
C ASN A 435 38.87 59.72 49.97
N GLU A 436 39.21 60.64 49.05
CA GLU A 436 38.74 60.61 47.66
C GLU A 436 38.97 59.24 47.00
N ASP A 437 40.03 58.52 47.39
CA ASP A 437 40.32 57.16 46.91
C ASP A 437 39.22 56.15 47.28
N ILE A 438 38.56 56.29 48.43
CA ILE A 438 37.45 55.42 48.85
C ILE A 438 36.21 55.73 48.02
N GLU A 439 35.86 57.01 47.80
CA GLU A 439 34.74 57.39 46.92
C GLU A 439 34.96 56.93 45.47
N VAL A 440 36.20 56.97 44.98
CA VAL A 440 36.58 56.45 43.67
C VAL A 440 36.44 54.93 43.62
N LEU A 441 36.83 54.21 44.68
CA LEU A 441 36.65 52.76 44.77
C LEU A 441 35.16 52.37 44.87
N GLU A 442 34.36 53.10 45.63
CA GLU A 442 32.90 52.88 45.72
C GLU A 442 32.21 53.16 44.38
N SER A 443 32.57 54.24 43.70
CA SER A 443 32.10 54.53 42.34
C SER A 443 32.51 53.42 41.35
N LYS A 444 33.72 52.87 41.53
CA LYS A 444 34.20 51.74 40.72
C LYS A 444 33.44 50.43 41.03
N ILE A 445 33.08 50.20 42.29
CA ILE A 445 32.24 49.07 42.69
C ILE A 445 30.86 49.20 42.05
N ILE A 446 30.22 50.37 42.14
CA ILE A 446 28.89 50.61 41.53
C ILE A 446 28.92 50.40 40.02
N THR A 447 29.97 50.88 39.34
CA THR A 447 30.11 50.66 37.89
C THR A 447 30.30 49.19 37.54
N LEU A 448 31.13 48.46 38.29
CA LEU A 448 31.30 47.01 38.10
C LEU A 448 30.02 46.23 38.41
N GLU A 449 29.25 46.61 39.43
CA GLU A 449 27.96 45.99 39.75
C GLU A 449 26.94 46.20 38.62
N ASN A 450 26.90 47.40 38.03
CA ASN A 450 26.07 47.69 36.87
C ASN A 450 26.50 46.86 35.65
N GLU A 451 27.81 46.73 35.38
CA GLU A 451 28.33 45.87 34.31
C GLU A 451 27.96 44.40 34.54
N VAL A 452 28.09 43.89 35.76
CA VAL A 452 27.69 42.52 36.11
C VAL A 452 26.19 42.32 35.93
N SER A 453 25.37 43.33 36.25
CA SER A 453 23.92 43.29 36.01
C SER A 453 23.59 43.18 34.52
N VAL A 454 24.21 44.02 33.68
CA VAL A 454 24.05 43.96 32.22
C VAL A 454 24.52 42.61 31.67
N LEU A 455 25.64 42.07 32.15
CA LEU A 455 26.12 40.75 31.72
C LEU A 455 25.17 39.62 32.12
N ARG A 456 24.51 39.71 33.28
CA ARG A 456 23.47 38.74 33.68
C ARG A 456 22.25 38.81 32.76
N GLU A 457 21.82 40.01 32.39
CA GLU A 457 20.71 40.20 31.44
C GLU A 457 21.07 39.66 30.05
N VAL A 458 22.25 39.99 29.53
CA VAL A 458 22.76 39.45 28.25
C VAL A 458 22.82 37.93 28.28
N ARG A 459 23.33 37.33 29.37
CA ARG A 459 23.35 35.88 29.53
C ARG A 459 21.94 35.30 29.53
N SER A 460 21.00 35.90 30.25
CA SER A 460 19.59 35.46 30.27
C SER A 460 18.97 35.50 28.88
N ASN A 461 19.23 36.56 28.11
CA ASN A 461 18.73 36.70 26.73
C ASN A 461 19.33 35.62 25.81
N LEU A 462 20.63 35.35 25.92
CA LEU A 462 21.29 34.28 25.17
C LEU A 462 20.78 32.89 25.54
N GLU A 463 20.48 32.63 26.82
CA GLU A 463 19.87 31.36 27.25
C GLU A 463 18.47 31.17 26.65
N VAL A 464 17.67 32.24 26.56
CA VAL A 464 16.36 32.24 25.89
C VAL A 464 16.51 32.03 24.38
N GLU A 465 17.43 32.73 23.71
CA GLU A 465 17.71 32.52 22.28
C GLU A 465 18.16 31.09 21.99
N HIS A 466 19.07 30.55 22.81
CA HIS A 466 19.51 29.16 22.69
C HIS A 466 18.36 28.16 22.89
N SER A 467 17.47 28.41 23.87
CA SER A 467 16.26 27.61 24.05
C SER A 467 15.34 27.67 22.82
N ASN A 468 15.14 28.86 22.25
CA ASN A 468 14.32 29.04 21.05
C ASN A 468 14.92 28.32 19.83
N SER A 469 16.22 28.47 19.59
CA SER A 469 16.91 27.74 18.51
C SER A 469 16.84 26.24 18.70
N ARG A 470 16.93 25.73 19.93
CA ARG A 470 16.74 24.30 20.23
C ARG A 470 15.33 23.84 19.86
N THR A 471 14.30 24.59 20.22
CA THR A 471 12.92 24.25 19.84
C THR A 471 12.70 24.30 18.34
N GLU A 472 13.35 25.23 17.65
CA GLU A 472 13.28 25.34 16.19
C GLU A 472 13.93 24.13 15.52
N ILE A 473 15.12 23.72 15.99
CA ILE A 473 15.79 22.50 15.54
C ILE A 473 14.88 21.27 15.75
N GLU A 474 14.25 21.12 16.92
CA GLU A 474 13.32 20.02 17.17
C GLU A 474 12.11 20.03 16.22
N THR A 475 11.58 21.21 15.88
CA THR A 475 10.51 21.31 14.88
C THR A 475 10.98 20.98 13.47
N LEU A 476 12.20 21.36 13.10
CA LEU A 476 12.79 21.02 11.81
C LEU A 476 13.07 19.52 11.71
N ILE A 477 13.54 18.87 12.77
CA ILE A 477 13.71 17.41 12.82
C ILE A 477 12.37 16.70 12.61
N ARG A 478 11.29 17.13 13.29
CA ARG A 478 9.96 16.55 13.09
C ARG A 478 9.45 16.73 11.66
N ARG A 479 9.70 17.90 11.05
CA ARG A 479 9.35 18.15 9.64
C ARG A 479 10.15 17.26 8.70
N LEU A 480 11.45 17.08 8.94
CA LEU A 480 12.31 16.19 8.16
C LEU A 480 11.82 14.73 8.26
N GLN A 481 11.55 14.23 9.46
CA GLN A 481 10.99 12.88 9.66
C GLN A 481 9.64 12.68 8.94
N THR A 482 8.79 13.71 8.94
CA THR A 482 7.52 13.68 8.20
C THR A 482 7.76 13.64 6.69
N ALA A 483 8.71 14.43 6.18
CA ALA A 483 9.08 14.43 4.77
C ALA A 483 9.71 13.10 4.33
N GLU A 484 10.56 12.49 5.16
CA GLU A 484 11.13 11.15 4.92
C GLU A 484 10.05 10.07 4.88
N ALA A 485 9.08 10.11 5.81
CA ALA A 485 7.95 9.18 5.80
C ALA A 485 7.09 9.35 4.54
N MET A 486 6.88 10.60 4.08
CA MET A 486 6.22 10.87 2.80
C MET A 486 7.03 10.35 1.61
N GLY A 487 8.36 10.48 1.62
CA GLY A 487 9.24 9.92 0.59
C GLY A 487 9.12 8.40 0.49
N ARG A 488 9.17 7.68 1.62
CA ARG A 488 8.97 6.21 1.64
C ARG A 488 7.59 5.81 1.13
N ASN A 489 6.54 6.56 1.47
CA ASN A 489 5.20 6.32 0.94
C ASN A 489 5.13 6.55 -0.57
N GLN A 490 5.83 7.56 -1.09
CA GLN A 490 5.94 7.81 -2.53
C GLN A 490 6.66 6.64 -3.24
N ASP A 491 7.74 6.12 -2.67
CA ASP A 491 8.46 4.96 -3.22
C ASP A 491 7.60 3.69 -3.23
N ASN A 492 6.82 3.47 -2.17
CA ASN A 492 5.86 2.37 -2.11
C ASN A 492 4.77 2.50 -3.19
N LEU A 493 4.19 3.69 -3.35
CA LEU A 493 3.23 3.97 -4.42
C LEU A 493 3.85 3.79 -5.80
N GLN A 494 5.09 4.19 -6.01
CA GLN A 494 5.80 4.00 -7.27
C GLN A 494 6.06 2.52 -7.57
N THR A 495 6.31 1.72 -6.54
CA THR A 495 6.43 0.26 -6.64
C THR A 495 5.10 -0.37 -7.01
N GLU A 496 3.99 0.04 -6.38
CA GLU A 496 2.64 -0.43 -6.74
C GLU A 496 2.25 -0.04 -8.16
N VAL A 497 2.52 1.19 -8.59
CA VAL A 497 2.29 1.65 -9.97
C VAL A 497 3.10 0.80 -10.96
N SER A 498 4.33 0.42 -10.63
CA SER A 498 5.15 -0.45 -11.47
C SER A 498 4.55 -1.86 -11.59
N LYS A 499 4.08 -2.44 -10.48
CA LYS A 499 3.35 -3.72 -10.48
C LYS A 499 2.05 -3.66 -11.28
N PHE A 500 1.30 -2.56 -11.19
CA PHE A 500 0.09 -2.38 -12.00
C PHE A 500 0.39 -2.29 -13.49
N LYS A 501 1.50 -1.65 -13.89
CA LYS A 501 1.95 -1.62 -15.29
C LYS A 501 2.38 -2.99 -15.79
N GLU A 502 3.07 -3.79 -14.97
CA GLU A 502 3.42 -5.17 -15.30
C GLU A 502 2.15 -6.02 -15.49
N ASN A 503 1.17 -5.90 -14.58
CA ASN A 503 -0.11 -6.57 -14.71
C ASN A 503 -0.90 -6.12 -15.95
N GLU A 504 -0.88 -4.83 -16.28
CA GLU A 504 -1.48 -4.30 -17.50
C GLU A 504 -0.83 -4.89 -18.76
N GLN A 505 0.50 -4.99 -18.79
CA GLN A 505 1.22 -5.62 -19.91
C GLN A 505 0.90 -7.11 -20.05
N GLU A 506 0.79 -7.83 -18.93
CA GLU A 506 0.42 -9.25 -18.95
C GLU A 506 -1.03 -9.45 -19.42
N LEU A 507 -1.97 -8.61 -18.98
CA LEU A 507 -3.35 -8.64 -19.47
C LEU A 507 -3.45 -8.31 -20.96
N LEU A 508 -2.69 -7.32 -21.45
CA LEU A 508 -2.62 -7.01 -22.88
C LEU A 508 -2.07 -8.17 -23.71
N LYS A 509 -1.07 -8.89 -23.17
CA LYS A 509 -0.54 -10.10 -23.80
C LYS A 509 -1.60 -11.20 -23.85
N GLN A 510 -2.31 -11.45 -22.76
CA GLN A 510 -3.41 -12.43 -22.72
C GLN A 510 -4.55 -12.08 -23.68
N ILE A 511 -4.89 -10.79 -23.81
CA ILE A 511 -5.88 -10.33 -24.80
C ILE A 511 -5.41 -10.62 -26.22
N ASN A 512 -4.14 -10.30 -26.55
CA ASN A 512 -3.59 -10.60 -27.88
C ASN A 512 -3.57 -12.11 -28.18
N ASP A 513 -3.17 -12.93 -27.21
CA ASP A 513 -3.15 -14.40 -27.36
C ASP A 513 -4.58 -14.94 -27.58
N ALA A 514 -5.57 -14.39 -26.86
CA ALA A 514 -6.98 -14.74 -27.05
C ALA A 514 -7.53 -14.25 -28.40
N GLU A 515 -7.12 -13.07 -28.87
CA GLU A 515 -7.49 -12.55 -30.19
C GLU A 515 -6.92 -13.40 -31.31
N GLN A 516 -5.65 -13.84 -31.19
CA GLN A 516 -5.03 -14.74 -32.14
C GLN A 516 -5.76 -16.09 -32.18
N SER A 517 -6.05 -16.68 -31.02
CA SER A 517 -6.82 -17.93 -30.93
C SER A 517 -8.22 -17.79 -31.54
N ARG A 518 -8.89 -16.66 -31.33
CA ARG A 518 -10.18 -16.36 -31.97
C ARG A 518 -10.05 -16.29 -33.50
N GLU A 519 -8.97 -15.71 -34.02
CA GLU A 519 -8.72 -15.59 -35.45
C GLU A 519 -8.46 -16.96 -36.09
N GLU A 520 -7.70 -17.83 -35.42
CA GLU A 520 -7.49 -19.23 -35.81
C GLU A 520 -8.80 -20.01 -35.84
N MET A 521 -9.64 -19.88 -34.80
CA MET A 521 -10.96 -20.50 -34.74
C MET A 521 -11.89 -19.99 -35.85
N LEU A 522 -11.86 -18.69 -36.17
CA LEU A 522 -12.64 -18.12 -37.27
C LEU A 522 -12.17 -18.66 -38.63
N SER A 523 -10.86 -18.85 -38.82
CA SER A 523 -10.31 -19.49 -40.01
C SER A 523 -10.76 -20.95 -40.13
N GLU A 524 -10.79 -21.70 -39.01
CA GLU A 524 -11.29 -23.08 -38.99
C GLU A 524 -12.80 -23.15 -39.30
N VAL A 525 -13.60 -22.25 -38.71
CA VAL A 525 -15.03 -22.14 -39.03
C VAL A 525 -15.24 -21.82 -40.51
N SER A 526 -14.42 -20.93 -41.10
CA SER A 526 -14.47 -20.65 -42.54
C SER A 526 -14.14 -21.88 -43.39
N HIS A 527 -13.16 -22.68 -42.98
CA HIS A 527 -12.81 -23.92 -43.66
C HIS A 527 -13.92 -24.97 -43.55
N LEU A 528 -14.53 -25.12 -42.37
CA LEU A 528 -15.66 -26.02 -42.16
C LEU A 528 -16.89 -25.58 -42.97
N GLN A 529 -17.17 -24.28 -43.04
CA GLN A 529 -18.24 -23.73 -43.88
C GLN A 529 -18.03 -24.09 -45.35
N LYS A 530 -16.80 -23.93 -45.86
CA LYS A 530 -16.46 -24.32 -47.23
C LYS A 530 -16.65 -25.82 -47.47
N THR A 531 -16.27 -26.65 -46.50
CA THR A 531 -16.46 -28.11 -46.57
C THR A 531 -17.95 -28.47 -46.58
N LEU A 532 -18.78 -27.76 -45.81
CA LEU A 532 -20.23 -27.94 -45.80
C LEU A 532 -20.85 -27.54 -47.15
N ASP A 533 -20.44 -26.41 -47.72
CA ASP A 533 -20.89 -25.97 -49.04
C ASP A 533 -20.52 -26.99 -50.15
N GLU A 534 -19.31 -27.58 -50.05
CA GLU A 534 -18.89 -28.67 -50.94
C GLU A 534 -19.74 -29.92 -50.74
N GLN A 535 -20.06 -30.29 -49.50
CA GLN A 535 -20.96 -31.41 -49.21
C GLN A 535 -22.38 -31.16 -49.74
N ASP A 536 -22.94 -29.97 -49.54
CA ASP A 536 -24.26 -29.60 -50.07
C ASP A 536 -24.30 -29.69 -51.60
N LYS A 537 -23.22 -29.26 -52.26
CA LYS A 537 -23.08 -29.45 -53.72
C LYS A 537 -23.08 -30.92 -54.11
N THR A 538 -22.35 -31.79 -53.39
CA THR A 538 -22.38 -33.24 -53.67
C THR A 538 -23.76 -33.86 -53.41
N ILE A 539 -24.48 -33.40 -52.39
CA ILE A 539 -25.85 -33.83 -52.11
C ILE A 539 -26.76 -33.42 -53.26
N GLU A 540 -26.63 -32.22 -53.79
CA GLU A 540 -27.43 -31.74 -54.90
C GLU A 540 -27.13 -32.51 -56.20
N ASP A 541 -25.86 -32.80 -56.48
CA ASP A 541 -25.45 -33.66 -57.59
C ASP A 541 -26.03 -35.09 -57.45
N LEU A 542 -26.03 -35.64 -56.23
CA LEU A 542 -26.65 -36.93 -55.93
C LEU A 542 -28.17 -36.92 -56.11
N LYS A 543 -28.85 -35.84 -55.70
CA LYS A 543 -30.30 -35.67 -55.96
C LYS A 543 -30.59 -35.64 -57.46
N GLN A 544 -29.80 -34.90 -58.24
CA GLN A 544 -29.95 -34.90 -59.70
C GLN A 544 -29.69 -36.28 -60.30
N SER A 545 -28.67 -36.99 -59.83
CA SER A 545 -28.39 -38.37 -60.26
C SER A 545 -29.54 -39.31 -59.91
N LYS A 546 -30.15 -39.16 -58.74
CA LYS A 546 -31.33 -39.95 -58.31
C LYS A 546 -32.52 -39.67 -59.22
N LEU A 547 -32.79 -38.41 -59.55
CA LEU A 547 -33.88 -38.02 -60.44
C LEU A 547 -33.71 -38.61 -61.85
N ARG A 548 -32.49 -38.56 -62.39
CA ARG A 548 -32.15 -39.24 -63.66
C ARG A 548 -32.34 -40.76 -63.57
N LEU A 549 -31.99 -41.37 -62.44
CA LEU A 549 -32.22 -42.81 -62.24
C LEU A 549 -33.71 -43.13 -62.22
N GLU A 550 -34.52 -42.32 -61.52
CA GLU A 550 -35.98 -42.45 -61.50
C GLU A 550 -36.58 -42.33 -62.92
N GLU A 551 -36.13 -41.36 -63.72
CA GLU A 551 -36.50 -41.24 -65.14
C GLU A 551 -36.15 -42.49 -65.94
N VAL A 552 -34.93 -43.02 -65.77
CA VAL A 552 -34.50 -44.26 -66.43
C VAL A 552 -35.35 -45.45 -65.98
N THR A 553 -35.71 -45.55 -64.69
CA THR A 553 -36.61 -46.61 -64.22
C THR A 553 -38.01 -46.48 -64.79
N HIS A 554 -38.52 -45.25 -64.94
CA HIS A 554 -39.82 -45.01 -65.55
C HIS A 554 -39.83 -45.42 -67.03
N ILE A 555 -38.79 -45.04 -67.78
CA ILE A 555 -38.61 -45.46 -69.19
C ILE A 555 -38.51 -46.98 -69.28
N ASN A 556 -37.74 -47.63 -68.39
CA ASN A 556 -37.60 -49.08 -68.38
C ASN A 556 -38.93 -49.78 -68.08
N ASN A 557 -39.73 -49.25 -67.15
CA ASN A 557 -41.07 -49.77 -66.86
C ASN A 557 -42.02 -49.60 -68.05
N GLN A 558 -42.00 -48.44 -68.73
CA GLN A 558 -42.76 -48.22 -69.97
C GLN A 558 -42.31 -49.20 -71.06
N MET A 559 -41.00 -49.41 -71.24
CA MET A 559 -40.49 -50.38 -72.19
C MET A 559 -40.92 -51.82 -71.85
N GLN A 560 -40.95 -52.19 -70.57
CA GLN A 560 -41.45 -53.50 -70.15
C GLN A 560 -42.95 -53.66 -70.42
N GLU A 561 -43.74 -52.61 -70.23
CA GLU A 561 -45.17 -52.60 -70.55
C GLU A 561 -45.41 -52.72 -72.06
N GLU A 562 -44.68 -51.98 -72.87
CA GLU A 562 -44.73 -52.09 -74.34
C GLU A 562 -44.25 -53.47 -74.82
N LEU A 563 -43.23 -54.04 -74.18
CA LEU A 563 -42.80 -55.41 -74.46
C LEU A 563 -43.88 -56.43 -74.10
N ALA A 564 -44.60 -56.23 -72.99
CA ALA A 564 -45.72 -57.08 -72.61
C ALA A 564 -46.88 -56.99 -73.61
N LYS A 565 -47.25 -55.78 -74.04
CA LYS A 565 -48.25 -55.56 -75.11
C LYS A 565 -47.82 -56.20 -76.43
N SER A 566 -46.55 -56.05 -76.80
CA SER A 566 -46.00 -56.69 -78.01
C SER A 566 -46.09 -58.22 -77.93
N LYS A 567 -45.80 -58.82 -76.76
CA LYS A 567 -45.96 -60.26 -76.54
C LYS A 567 -47.43 -60.68 -76.61
N GLU A 568 -48.34 -59.88 -76.07
CA GLU A 568 -49.78 -60.14 -76.16
C GLU A 568 -50.25 -60.16 -77.61
N VAL A 569 -49.83 -59.16 -78.41
CA VAL A 569 -50.08 -59.11 -79.86
C VAL A 569 -49.46 -60.30 -80.58
N GLU A 570 -48.26 -60.73 -80.22
CA GLU A 570 -47.61 -61.91 -80.77
C GLU A 570 -48.42 -63.19 -80.46
N THR A 571 -48.92 -63.37 -79.24
CA THR A 571 -49.83 -64.48 -78.90
C THR A 571 -51.15 -64.43 -79.66
N LEU A 572 -51.73 -63.24 -79.83
CA LEU A 572 -52.96 -63.06 -80.63
C LEU A 572 -52.71 -63.38 -82.11
N TYR A 573 -51.55 -62.99 -82.64
CA TYR A 573 -51.12 -63.33 -84.00
C TYR A 573 -50.95 -64.83 -84.17
N LEU A 574 -50.28 -65.50 -83.22
CA LEU A 574 -50.12 -66.97 -83.23
C LEU A 574 -51.49 -67.68 -83.18
N LYS A 575 -52.41 -67.21 -82.34
CA LYS A 575 -53.77 -67.74 -82.26
C LYS A 575 -54.55 -67.54 -83.56
N ALA A 576 -54.45 -66.36 -84.18
CA ALA A 576 -55.06 -66.11 -85.50
C ALA A 576 -54.45 -67.01 -86.58
N LEU A 577 -53.16 -67.35 -86.47
CA LEU A 577 -52.47 -68.24 -87.40
C LEU A 577 -52.93 -69.70 -87.21
N GLU A 578 -53.17 -70.14 -85.97
CA GLU A 578 -53.80 -71.42 -85.65
C GLU A 578 -55.25 -71.49 -86.17
N GLU A 579 -56.05 -70.44 -85.96
CA GLU A 579 -57.42 -70.33 -86.48
C GLU A 579 -57.45 -70.34 -88.01
N LEU A 580 -56.51 -69.65 -88.66
CA LEU A 580 -56.34 -69.69 -90.11
C LEU A 580 -55.93 -71.08 -90.59
N GLN A 581 -55.13 -71.81 -89.82
CA GLN A 581 -54.74 -73.18 -90.14
C GLN A 581 -55.91 -74.16 -89.96
N GLN A 582 -56.76 -73.96 -88.95
CA GLN A 582 -58.03 -74.65 -88.81
C GLN A 582 -58.98 -74.31 -89.97
N GLU A 583 -59.12 -73.04 -90.34
CA GLU A 583 -59.92 -72.61 -91.49
C GLU A 583 -59.40 -73.23 -92.80
N LYS A 584 -58.08 -73.28 -92.99
CA LYS A 584 -57.46 -73.97 -94.14
C LYS A 584 -57.79 -75.46 -94.14
N SER A 585 -57.79 -76.13 -92.99
CA SER A 585 -58.19 -77.54 -92.90
C SER A 585 -59.68 -77.76 -93.23
N LEU A 586 -60.55 -76.86 -92.78
CA LEU A 586 -61.98 -76.86 -93.10
C LEU A 586 -62.23 -76.53 -94.57
N ARG A 587 -61.49 -75.55 -95.13
CA ARG A 587 -61.52 -75.25 -96.57
C ARG A 587 -61.02 -76.42 -97.38
N LEU A 588 -60.00 -77.14 -96.93
CA LEU A 588 -59.53 -78.35 -97.63
C LEU A 588 -60.61 -79.44 -97.61
N GLN A 589 -61.30 -79.64 -96.49
CA GLN A 589 -62.46 -80.55 -96.43
C GLN A 589 -63.61 -80.08 -97.35
N LEU A 590 -63.88 -78.78 -97.39
CA LEU A 590 -64.89 -78.19 -98.27
C LEU A 590 -64.47 -78.26 -99.74
N GLU A 591 -63.18 -78.16 -100.04
CA GLU A 591 -62.62 -78.27 -101.38
C GLU A 591 -62.58 -79.73 -101.83
N GLU A 592 -62.38 -80.70 -100.93
CA GLU A 592 -62.58 -82.13 -101.17
C GLU A 592 -64.06 -82.46 -101.43
N GLU A 593 -65.00 -81.82 -100.73
CA GLU A 593 -66.44 -81.93 -101.03
C GLU A 593 -66.80 -81.24 -102.34
N LYS A 594 -66.22 -80.07 -102.62
CA LYS A 594 -66.34 -79.42 -103.93
C LYS A 594 -65.72 -80.27 -105.01
N GLU A 595 -64.57 -80.92 -104.82
CA GLU A 595 -63.96 -81.82 -105.82
C GLU A 595 -64.81 -83.07 -106.02
N LYS A 596 -65.54 -83.55 -105.02
CA LYS A 596 -66.57 -84.59 -105.22
C LYS A 596 -67.75 -84.08 -106.05
N LEU A 597 -68.24 -82.88 -105.76
CA LEU A 597 -69.31 -82.22 -106.53
C LEU A 597 -68.86 -81.80 -107.93
N PHE A 598 -67.60 -81.39 -108.09
CA PHE A 598 -66.95 -81.08 -109.34
C PHE A 598 -66.63 -82.36 -110.09
N ALA A 599 -66.27 -83.48 -109.47
CA ALA A 599 -66.14 -84.77 -110.16
C ALA A 599 -67.50 -85.27 -110.71
N GLU A 600 -68.61 -84.89 -110.07
CA GLU A 600 -69.97 -85.10 -110.61
C GLU A 600 -70.33 -84.10 -111.73
N LEU A 601 -69.90 -82.83 -111.64
CA LEU A 601 -70.13 -81.81 -112.67
C LEU A 601 -69.19 -81.91 -113.89
N THR A 602 -67.97 -82.40 -113.71
CA THR A 602 -66.93 -82.55 -114.76
C THR A 602 -67.15 -83.80 -115.62
N LYS A 603 -68.22 -84.56 -115.34
CA LYS A 603 -68.76 -85.58 -116.27
C LYS A 603 -69.71 -84.98 -117.32
N LEU A 604 -70.12 -83.72 -117.19
CA LEU A 604 -71.21 -83.14 -117.97
C LEU A 604 -70.82 -82.03 -118.95
N GLU A 605 -69.65 -81.38 -118.84
CA GLU A 605 -69.32 -80.29 -119.78
C GLU A 605 -67.84 -80.28 -120.17
N SER A 606 -67.57 -80.74 -121.40
CA SER A 606 -66.29 -80.63 -122.11
C SER A 606 -66.48 -79.81 -123.40
N SER A 607 -65.84 -78.63 -123.51
CA SER A 607 -65.07 -78.18 -124.70
C SER A 607 -64.67 -76.69 -124.69
N GLU A 608 -63.37 -76.44 -124.89
CA GLU A 608 -62.71 -75.41 -125.78
C GLU A 608 -63.02 -73.90 -125.60
N GLU A 609 -62.09 -72.93 -125.72
CA GLU A 609 -60.81 -72.77 -126.44
C GLU A 609 -60.13 -71.45 -125.93
N TYR A 610 -58.84 -71.36 -125.56
CA TYR A 610 -57.59 -71.15 -126.35
C TYR A 610 -57.52 -69.83 -127.19
N SER A 611 -56.87 -68.76 -126.71
CA SER A 611 -55.46 -68.33 -126.88
C SER A 611 -54.98 -68.02 -128.32
N GLN A 612 -54.77 -66.73 -128.66
CA GLN A 612 -53.68 -66.27 -129.55
C GLN A 612 -53.49 -64.73 -129.62
N LYS A 613 -52.31 -64.23 -129.20
CA LYS A 613 -51.48 -63.14 -129.81
C LYS A 613 -50.62 -62.36 -128.79
N GLN A 614 -49.74 -63.08 -128.11
CA GLN A 614 -48.64 -62.56 -127.28
C GLN A 614 -47.30 -62.77 -128.02
N SER A 615 -47.07 -62.08 -129.15
CA SER A 615 -45.84 -62.30 -129.94
C SER A 615 -45.26 -61.07 -130.64
N ILE A 616 -45.75 -59.85 -130.37
CA ILE A 616 -45.26 -58.65 -131.08
C ILE A 616 -44.50 -57.66 -130.14
N GLU A 617 -44.57 -57.81 -128.83
CA GLU A 617 -43.99 -56.83 -127.88
C GLU A 617 -42.47 -57.03 -127.59
N LEU A 618 -41.93 -58.24 -127.78
CA LEU A 618 -40.61 -58.61 -127.23
C LEU A 618 -39.39 -58.09 -128.03
N GLN A 619 -39.57 -57.58 -129.26
CA GLN A 619 -38.43 -57.13 -130.08
C GLN A 619 -38.10 -55.63 -129.98
N ARG A 620 -38.97 -54.79 -129.37
CA ARG A 620 -38.71 -53.34 -129.28
C ARG A 620 -37.89 -52.94 -128.05
N GLU A 621 -37.88 -53.73 -126.99
CA GLU A 621 -37.26 -53.34 -125.71
C GLU A 621 -35.73 -53.51 -125.67
N GLN A 622 -35.16 -54.44 -126.45
CA GLN A 622 -33.72 -54.74 -126.39
C GLN A 622 -32.82 -53.71 -127.09
N THR A 623 -33.35 -52.90 -127.99
CA THR A 623 -32.54 -51.92 -128.76
C THR A 623 -32.27 -50.63 -127.96
N ILE A 624 -33.12 -50.29 -126.99
CA ILE A 624 -33.02 -49.04 -126.22
C ILE A 624 -32.02 -49.15 -125.04
N ARG A 625 -31.80 -50.34 -124.49
CA ARG A 625 -30.95 -50.50 -123.28
C ARG A 625 -29.44 -50.32 -123.52
N VAL A 626 -28.95 -50.54 -124.74
CA VAL A 626 -27.50 -50.49 -125.02
C VAL A 626 -27.01 -49.04 -125.14
N GLN A 627 -27.81 -48.14 -125.71
CA GLN A 627 -27.42 -46.73 -125.90
C GLN A 627 -27.41 -45.93 -124.58
N LEU A 628 -28.28 -46.27 -123.62
CA LEU A 628 -28.33 -45.62 -122.30
C LEU A 628 -27.15 -45.98 -121.37
N GLN A 629 -26.42 -47.06 -121.66
CA GLN A 629 -25.34 -47.52 -120.79
C GLN A 629 -24.01 -46.81 -121.06
N GLU A 630 -23.79 -46.32 -122.29
CA GLU A 630 -22.55 -45.63 -122.68
C GLU A 630 -22.52 -44.17 -122.21
N GLU A 631 -23.64 -43.43 -122.30
CA GLU A 631 -23.72 -42.04 -121.79
C GLU A 631 -23.59 -41.95 -120.26
N ASN A 632 -24.03 -42.98 -119.53
CA ASN A 632 -24.00 -42.98 -118.07
C ASN A 632 -22.59 -43.10 -117.49
N ILE A 633 -21.65 -43.70 -118.23
CA ILE A 633 -20.26 -43.87 -117.77
C ILE A 633 -19.48 -42.57 -117.92
N GLU A 634 -19.78 -41.77 -118.94
CA GLU A 634 -19.11 -40.49 -119.18
C GLU A 634 -19.60 -39.38 -118.22
N LEU A 635 -20.90 -39.37 -117.90
CA LEU A 635 -21.49 -38.46 -116.92
C LEU A 635 -20.95 -38.69 -115.49
N ASN A 636 -20.67 -39.94 -115.12
CA ASN A 636 -20.17 -40.25 -113.77
C ASN A 636 -18.71 -39.81 -113.54
N LYS A 637 -17.90 -39.67 -114.59
CA LYS A 637 -16.53 -39.16 -114.47
C LYS A 637 -16.47 -37.65 -114.23
N THR A 638 -17.38 -36.88 -114.84
CA THR A 638 -17.43 -35.42 -114.65
C THR A 638 -18.01 -35.03 -113.29
N VAL A 639 -19.02 -35.77 -112.79
CA VAL A 639 -19.59 -35.56 -111.45
C VAL A 639 -18.55 -35.76 -110.34
N ALA A 640 -17.67 -36.76 -110.44
CA ALA A 640 -16.64 -37.00 -109.43
C ALA A 640 -15.62 -35.83 -109.34
N SER A 641 -15.23 -35.24 -110.48
CA SER A 641 -14.30 -34.11 -110.50
C SER A 641 -14.88 -32.81 -109.93
N LEU A 642 -16.19 -32.61 -110.02
CA LEU A 642 -16.87 -31.43 -109.44
C LEU A 642 -17.07 -31.56 -107.93
N GLN A 643 -17.26 -32.78 -107.41
CA GLN A 643 -17.42 -33.01 -105.97
C GLN A 643 -16.17 -32.69 -105.14
N ASP A 644 -14.97 -32.80 -105.72
CA ASP A 644 -13.73 -32.45 -105.00
C ASP A 644 -13.50 -30.93 -104.94
N PHE A 645 -13.94 -30.17 -105.96
CA PHE A 645 -13.94 -28.71 -105.92
C PHE A 645 -14.93 -28.14 -104.88
N ASP A 646 -16.10 -28.76 -104.74
CA ASP A 646 -17.09 -28.33 -103.74
C ASP A 646 -16.62 -28.58 -102.30
N LYS A 647 -15.83 -29.64 -102.05
CA LYS A 647 -15.24 -29.90 -100.71
C LYS A 647 -14.23 -28.83 -100.31
N GLU A 648 -13.39 -28.34 -101.23
CA GLU A 648 -12.46 -27.24 -100.93
C GLU A 648 -13.21 -25.92 -100.71
N ARG A 649 -14.27 -25.66 -101.47
CA ARG A 649 -15.10 -24.46 -101.28
C ARG A 649 -15.79 -24.43 -99.92
N ILE A 650 -16.27 -25.57 -99.43
CA ILE A 650 -16.91 -25.68 -98.11
C ILE A 650 -15.92 -25.37 -96.99
N LYS A 651 -14.70 -25.91 -97.04
CA LYS A 651 -13.66 -25.62 -96.04
C LYS A 651 -13.30 -24.14 -95.96
N LEU A 652 -13.24 -23.45 -97.11
CA LEU A 652 -12.96 -22.01 -97.14
C LEU A 652 -14.12 -21.19 -96.54
N ILE A 653 -15.37 -21.59 -96.77
CA ILE A 653 -16.55 -20.94 -96.19
C ILE A 653 -16.57 -21.12 -94.68
N GLU A 654 -16.30 -22.32 -94.17
CA GLU A 654 -16.23 -22.58 -92.72
C GLU A 654 -15.16 -21.73 -92.04
N THR A 655 -13.98 -21.62 -92.66
CA THR A 655 -12.87 -20.80 -92.12
C THR A 655 -13.27 -19.32 -92.05
N LEU A 656 -13.85 -18.75 -93.10
CA LEU A 656 -14.33 -17.36 -93.10
C LEU A 656 -15.49 -17.11 -92.11
N GLN A 657 -16.27 -18.14 -91.81
CA GLN A 657 -17.38 -18.04 -90.86
C GLN A 657 -16.90 -18.04 -89.41
N THR A 658 -15.85 -18.81 -89.10
CA THR A 658 -15.18 -18.75 -87.79
C THR A 658 -14.55 -17.39 -87.52
N GLU A 659 -13.89 -16.80 -88.52
CA GLU A 659 -13.26 -15.47 -88.41
C GLU A 659 -14.29 -14.35 -88.18
N ARG A 660 -15.44 -14.41 -88.88
CA ARG A 660 -16.55 -13.47 -88.64
C ARG A 660 -17.17 -13.61 -87.25
N ASN A 661 -17.22 -14.81 -86.70
CA ASN A 661 -17.75 -15.03 -85.36
C ASN A 661 -16.80 -14.50 -84.28
N LEU A 662 -15.49 -14.72 -84.44
CA LEU A 662 -14.47 -14.14 -83.55
C LEU A 662 -14.49 -12.60 -83.59
N LYS A 663 -14.61 -12.00 -84.78
CA LYS A 663 -14.73 -10.54 -84.89
C LYS A 663 -15.98 -10.01 -84.17
N ARG A 664 -17.12 -10.70 -84.29
CA ARG A 664 -18.36 -10.32 -83.60
C ARG A 664 -18.22 -10.40 -82.08
N GLN A 665 -17.59 -11.46 -81.57
CA GLN A 665 -17.32 -11.60 -80.13
C GLN A 665 -16.40 -10.49 -79.60
N LEU A 666 -15.40 -10.09 -80.39
CA LEU A 666 -14.50 -8.99 -80.01
C LEU A 666 -15.24 -7.63 -79.99
N GLU A 667 -16.10 -7.37 -80.98
CA GLU A 667 -16.94 -6.17 -81.02
C GLU A 667 -17.96 -6.14 -79.87
N GLU A 668 -18.59 -7.27 -79.54
CA GLU A 668 -19.49 -7.39 -78.39
C GLU A 668 -18.76 -7.16 -77.06
N SER A 669 -17.56 -7.72 -76.89
CA SER A 669 -16.72 -7.47 -75.71
C SER A 669 -16.32 -6.00 -75.59
N LEU A 670 -15.92 -5.36 -76.70
CA LEU A 670 -15.57 -3.95 -76.73
C LEU A 670 -16.76 -3.05 -76.39
N ASN A 671 -17.96 -3.36 -76.90
CA ASN A 671 -19.18 -2.63 -76.59
C ASN A 671 -19.59 -2.80 -75.12
N THR A 672 -19.39 -4.00 -74.56
CA THR A 672 -19.65 -4.28 -73.14
C THR A 672 -18.72 -3.46 -72.24
N MET A 673 -17.43 -3.38 -72.58
CA MET A 673 -16.48 -2.54 -71.85
C MET A 673 -16.80 -1.03 -71.96
N HIS A 674 -17.23 -0.54 -73.13
CA HIS A 674 -17.64 0.86 -73.26
C HIS A 674 -18.91 1.18 -72.49
N ALA A 675 -19.87 0.25 -72.41
CA ALA A 675 -21.06 0.41 -71.58
C ALA A 675 -20.69 0.46 -70.09
N GLU A 676 -19.73 -0.37 -69.68
CA GLU A 676 -19.26 -0.42 -68.30
C GLU A 676 -18.49 0.86 -67.90
N ILE A 677 -17.63 1.37 -68.78
CA ILE A 677 -16.96 2.66 -68.55
C ILE A 677 -17.99 3.78 -68.38
N LYS A 678 -19.02 3.84 -69.24
CA LYS A 678 -20.11 4.82 -69.08
C LYS A 678 -20.91 4.63 -67.79
N ARG A 679 -21.10 3.39 -67.33
CA ARG A 679 -21.76 3.10 -66.05
C ARG A 679 -20.94 3.63 -64.88
N LEU A 680 -19.62 3.38 -64.90
CA LEU A 680 -18.68 3.85 -63.88
C LEU A 680 -18.57 5.38 -63.85
N GLU A 681 -18.54 6.06 -65.00
CA GLU A 681 -18.58 7.53 -65.06
C GLU A 681 -19.88 8.10 -64.47
N LEU A 682 -21.01 7.43 -64.69
CA LEU A 682 -22.30 7.79 -64.10
C LEU A 682 -22.32 7.56 -62.58
N GLU A 683 -21.73 6.46 -62.10
CA GLU A 683 -21.55 6.18 -60.67
C GLU A 683 -20.61 7.19 -60.00
N GLU A 684 -19.51 7.58 -60.64
CA GLU A 684 -18.63 8.63 -60.11
C GLU A 684 -19.36 9.97 -59.98
N SER A 685 -20.19 10.32 -60.97
CA SER A 685 -21.02 11.53 -60.93
C SER A 685 -22.11 11.48 -59.84
N SER A 686 -22.62 10.29 -59.52
CA SER A 686 -23.60 10.10 -58.45
C SER A 686 -22.92 10.12 -57.07
N PHE A 687 -21.73 9.53 -56.93
CA PHE A 687 -20.92 9.61 -55.72
C PHE A 687 -20.52 11.05 -55.38
N LYS A 688 -20.19 11.87 -56.39
CA LYS A 688 -19.88 13.28 -56.18
C LYS A 688 -21.09 14.07 -55.65
N LYS A 689 -22.29 13.79 -56.18
CA LYS A 689 -23.54 14.37 -55.67
C LYS A 689 -23.90 13.87 -54.27
N VAL A 690 -23.66 12.59 -53.97
CA VAL A 690 -23.87 12.01 -52.64
C VAL A 690 -22.90 12.62 -51.62
N SER A 691 -21.64 12.88 -51.99
CA SER A 691 -20.66 13.54 -51.12
C SER A 691 -21.04 15.01 -50.84
N GLU A 692 -21.51 15.74 -51.85
CA GLU A 692 -22.00 17.12 -51.67
C GLU A 692 -23.30 17.16 -50.83
N GLN A 693 -24.21 16.21 -51.03
CA GLN A 693 -25.43 16.04 -50.23
C GLN A 693 -25.09 15.64 -48.79
N GLN A 694 -24.12 14.75 -48.57
CA GLN A 694 -23.67 14.31 -47.25
C GLN A 694 -22.98 15.44 -46.47
N ASN A 695 -22.27 16.34 -47.16
CA ASN A 695 -21.72 17.56 -46.56
C ASN A 695 -22.80 18.59 -46.21
N GLN A 696 -23.88 18.69 -47.00
CA GLN A 696 -25.05 19.52 -46.65
C GLN A 696 -25.83 18.92 -45.47
N ASP A 697 -26.08 17.61 -45.48
CA ASP A 697 -26.77 16.89 -44.40
C ASP A 697 -25.96 16.87 -43.09
N SER A 698 -24.62 16.84 -43.18
CA SER A 698 -23.76 16.98 -42.00
C SER A 698 -23.82 18.40 -41.43
N ASN A 699 -23.88 19.42 -42.28
CA ASN A 699 -24.04 20.81 -41.83
C ASN A 699 -25.44 21.09 -41.24
N THR A 700 -26.51 20.48 -41.77
CA THR A 700 -27.85 20.57 -41.17
C THR A 700 -27.90 19.80 -39.85
N LYS A 701 -27.34 18.58 -39.77
CA LYS A 701 -27.20 17.83 -38.51
C LYS A 701 -26.39 18.57 -37.46
N VAL A 702 -25.31 19.26 -37.82
CA VAL A 702 -24.55 20.08 -36.85
C VAL A 702 -25.38 21.26 -36.34
N LYS A 703 -26.23 21.87 -37.19
CA LYS A 703 -27.17 22.92 -36.76
C LYS A 703 -28.29 22.37 -35.87
N GLU A 704 -28.84 21.20 -36.21
CA GLU A 704 -29.84 20.52 -35.40
C GLU A 704 -29.26 20.04 -34.08
N LEU A 705 -28.04 19.50 -34.05
CA LEU A 705 -27.34 19.12 -32.82
C LEU A 705 -27.01 20.34 -31.96
N LYS A 706 -26.66 21.48 -32.54
CA LYS A 706 -26.51 22.74 -31.79
C LYS A 706 -27.86 23.18 -31.20
N ALA A 707 -28.94 23.15 -31.95
CA ALA A 707 -30.28 23.48 -31.46
C ALA A 707 -30.76 22.49 -30.37
N LEU A 708 -30.49 21.20 -30.56
CA LEU A 708 -30.79 20.14 -29.60
C LEU A 708 -29.94 20.31 -28.34
N ASN A 709 -28.67 20.67 -28.44
CA ASN A 709 -27.81 20.92 -27.29
C ASN A 709 -28.25 22.17 -26.51
N THR A 710 -28.70 23.23 -27.19
CA THR A 710 -29.33 24.38 -26.53
C THR A 710 -30.64 23.98 -25.84
N CYS A 711 -31.47 23.14 -26.48
CA CYS A 711 -32.71 22.62 -25.89
C CYS A 711 -32.44 21.69 -24.70
N LEU A 712 -31.43 20.82 -24.80
CA LEU A 712 -30.99 19.92 -23.73
C LEU A 712 -30.39 20.71 -22.57
N SER A 713 -29.59 21.74 -22.83
CA SER A 713 -29.07 22.63 -21.79
C SER A 713 -30.21 23.36 -21.07
N GLN A 714 -31.20 23.86 -21.80
CA GLN A 714 -32.40 24.46 -21.20
C GLN A 714 -33.23 23.44 -20.40
N LYS A 715 -33.33 22.19 -20.89
CA LYS A 715 -33.97 21.10 -20.15
C LYS A 715 -33.16 20.70 -18.92
N CYS A 716 -31.83 20.71 -18.95
CA CYS A 716 -31.00 20.46 -17.78
C CYS A 716 -31.22 21.53 -16.72
N VAL A 717 -31.27 22.81 -17.10
CA VAL A 717 -31.63 23.90 -16.17
C VAL A 717 -33.05 23.72 -15.60
N ASN A 718 -34.00 23.28 -16.42
CA ASN A 718 -35.35 22.98 -15.93
C ASN A 718 -35.38 21.74 -15.02
N PHE A 719 -34.58 20.71 -15.32
CA PHE A 719 -34.45 19.52 -14.48
C PHE A 719 -33.70 19.82 -13.19
N GLU A 720 -32.70 20.70 -13.19
CA GLU A 720 -32.04 21.18 -11.97
C GLU A 720 -33.04 21.92 -11.08
N LYS A 721 -33.90 22.75 -11.68
CA LYS A 721 -35.00 23.40 -10.95
C LYS A 721 -36.02 22.39 -10.44
N GLU A 722 -36.38 21.39 -11.24
CA GLU A 722 -37.33 20.34 -10.84
C GLU A 722 -36.73 19.41 -9.79
N ILE A 723 -35.42 19.12 -9.84
CA ILE A 723 -34.66 18.39 -8.82
C ILE A 723 -34.58 19.22 -7.54
N PHE A 724 -34.40 20.54 -7.64
CA PHE A 724 -34.42 21.43 -6.48
C PHE A 724 -35.80 21.46 -5.81
N ASP A 725 -36.87 21.64 -6.59
CA ASP A 725 -38.26 21.62 -6.11
C ASP A 725 -38.65 20.21 -5.57
N LEU A 726 -38.14 19.13 -6.19
CA LEU A 726 -38.30 17.76 -5.71
C LEU A 726 -37.49 17.51 -4.45
N SER A 727 -36.29 18.08 -4.29
CA SER A 727 -35.47 17.98 -3.08
C SER A 727 -36.18 18.66 -1.91
N GLU A 728 -36.75 19.85 -2.12
CA GLU A 728 -37.54 20.54 -1.10
C GLU A 728 -38.79 19.73 -0.72
N ARG A 729 -39.47 19.12 -1.69
CA ARG A 729 -40.55 18.16 -1.41
C ARG A 729 -40.09 16.88 -0.73
N LEU A 730 -38.89 16.41 -1.05
CA LEU A 730 -38.31 15.20 -0.48
C LEU A 730 -37.91 15.44 0.98
N ASP A 731 -37.47 16.64 1.33
CA ASP A 731 -37.22 17.03 2.73
C ASP A 731 -38.53 17.14 3.52
N VAL A 732 -39.59 17.69 2.94
CA VAL A 732 -40.93 17.72 3.56
C VAL A 732 -41.51 16.30 3.72
N LEU A 733 -41.36 15.46 2.69
CA LEU A 733 -41.77 14.06 2.76
C LEU A 733 -40.91 13.25 3.72
N LYS A 734 -39.61 13.55 3.86
CA LYS A 734 -38.72 12.89 4.81
C LYS A 734 -39.13 13.18 6.25
N ILE A 735 -39.53 14.42 6.55
CA ILE A 735 -40.13 14.77 7.85
C ILE A 735 -41.45 14.01 8.09
N GLU A 736 -42.28 13.84 7.05
CA GLU A 736 -43.52 13.06 7.15
C GLU A 736 -43.27 11.53 7.23
N THR A 737 -42.21 11.05 6.62
CA THR A 737 -41.80 9.64 6.59
C THR A 737 -41.14 9.27 7.91
N ASP A 738 -40.28 10.10 8.49
CA ASP A 738 -39.70 9.90 9.83
C ASP A 738 -40.78 9.89 10.93
N SER A 739 -41.86 10.65 10.73
CA SER A 739 -43.05 10.65 11.59
C SER A 739 -43.88 9.36 11.46
N LYS A 740 -44.01 8.83 10.24
CA LYS A 740 -44.69 7.55 9.97
C LYS A 740 -43.81 6.35 10.35
N ASP A 741 -42.51 6.45 10.21
CA ASP A 741 -41.52 5.42 10.55
C ASP A 741 -41.36 5.27 12.06
N ARG A 742 -41.55 6.33 12.86
CA ARG A 742 -41.72 6.17 14.32
C ARG A 742 -42.94 5.34 14.68
N LYS A 743 -44.09 5.57 14.03
CA LYS A 743 -45.31 4.79 14.25
C LYS A 743 -45.22 3.37 13.68
N LEU A 744 -44.50 3.20 12.57
CA LEU A 744 -44.26 1.91 11.96
C LEU A 744 -43.23 1.09 12.78
N CYS A 745 -42.21 1.72 13.38
CA CYS A 745 -41.27 1.06 14.29
C CYS A 745 -41.96 0.54 15.56
N GLU A 746 -42.95 1.25 16.10
CA GLU A 746 -43.81 0.74 17.20
C GLU A 746 -44.63 -0.48 16.76
N MET A 747 -45.15 -0.51 15.53
CA MET A 747 -45.90 -1.66 14.99
C MET A 747 -45.01 -2.84 14.53
N ILE A 748 -43.79 -2.56 14.05
CA ILE A 748 -42.82 -3.57 13.59
C ILE A 748 -42.19 -4.28 14.79
N LEU A 749 -42.01 -3.63 15.94
CA LEU A 749 -41.49 -4.31 17.13
C LEU A 749 -42.40 -5.46 17.62
N GLU A 750 -43.72 -5.36 17.41
CA GLU A 750 -44.66 -6.45 17.73
C GLU A 750 -44.73 -7.56 16.65
N LYS A 751 -44.41 -7.25 15.38
CA LYS A 751 -44.46 -8.22 14.26
C LYS A 751 -43.10 -8.88 13.94
N SER A 752 -41.99 -8.21 14.27
CA SER A 752 -40.61 -8.62 13.94
C SER A 752 -40.07 -9.80 14.76
N VAL A 753 -40.77 -10.25 15.81
CA VAL A 753 -40.39 -11.46 16.54
C VAL A 753 -40.71 -12.71 15.70
N SER A 754 -41.80 -12.70 14.93
CA SER A 754 -42.21 -13.83 14.10
C SER A 754 -41.58 -13.83 12.70
N ASP A 755 -41.30 -12.65 12.12
CA ASP A 755 -40.68 -12.55 10.79
C ASP A 755 -39.14 -12.77 10.85
N LYS A 756 -38.46 -12.50 11.99
CA LYS A 756 -37.01 -12.76 12.16
C LYS A 756 -36.64 -14.25 12.18
N GLU A 757 -37.52 -15.11 12.66
CA GLU A 757 -37.31 -16.56 12.66
C GLU A 757 -37.41 -17.11 11.22
N LEU A 758 -38.40 -16.63 10.45
CA LEU A 758 -38.57 -17.01 9.05
C LEU A 758 -37.44 -16.47 8.15
N GLU A 759 -36.99 -15.24 8.39
CA GLU A 759 -35.86 -14.64 7.66
C GLU A 759 -34.52 -15.31 8.01
N SER A 760 -34.36 -15.80 9.25
CA SER A 760 -33.16 -16.56 9.64
C SER A 760 -33.10 -17.93 8.96
N ILE A 761 -34.24 -18.60 8.79
CA ILE A 761 -34.33 -19.87 8.05
C ILE A 761 -34.08 -19.63 6.55
N LYS A 762 -34.59 -18.52 6.00
CA LYS A 762 -34.41 -18.16 4.60
C LYS A 762 -32.96 -17.79 4.28
N LEU A 763 -32.30 -17.01 5.14
CA LEU A 763 -30.87 -16.68 5.01
C LEU A 763 -29.97 -17.92 5.17
N ALA A 764 -30.33 -18.88 6.03
CA ALA A 764 -29.60 -20.14 6.14
C ALA A 764 -29.74 -20.99 4.87
N LYS A 765 -30.93 -21.02 4.26
CA LYS A 765 -31.18 -21.67 2.98
C LYS A 765 -30.39 -21.03 1.84
N ASP A 766 -30.41 -19.69 1.75
CA ASP A 766 -29.72 -18.96 0.69
C ASP A 766 -28.19 -19.07 0.83
N SER A 767 -27.67 -19.15 2.06
CA SER A 767 -26.24 -19.42 2.33
C SER A 767 -25.83 -20.81 1.86
N LEU A 768 -26.62 -21.85 2.15
CA LEU A 768 -26.36 -23.22 1.70
C LEU A 768 -26.48 -23.37 0.18
N GLU A 769 -27.44 -22.68 -0.45
CA GLU A 769 -27.54 -22.64 -1.91
C GLU A 769 -26.32 -21.94 -2.54
N LYS A 770 -25.80 -20.89 -1.90
CA LYS A 770 -24.57 -20.21 -2.34
C LYS A 770 -23.33 -21.11 -2.23
N GLU A 771 -23.12 -21.76 -1.09
CA GLU A 771 -22.02 -22.73 -0.90
C GLU A 771 -22.11 -23.89 -1.91
N LEU A 772 -23.33 -24.37 -2.21
CA LEU A 772 -23.54 -25.39 -3.24
C LEU A 772 -23.19 -24.89 -4.64
N THR A 773 -23.44 -23.61 -4.96
CA THR A 773 -23.04 -23.02 -6.24
C THR A 773 -21.54 -22.76 -6.35
N GLU A 774 -20.89 -22.34 -5.27
CA GLU A 774 -19.44 -22.16 -5.18
C GLU A 774 -18.71 -23.51 -5.31
N PHE A 775 -19.19 -24.56 -4.63
CA PHE A 775 -18.66 -25.91 -4.77
C PHE A 775 -18.82 -26.46 -6.20
N LYS A 776 -19.99 -26.24 -6.84
CA LYS A 776 -20.19 -26.62 -8.25
C LYS A 776 -19.22 -25.90 -9.19
N THR A 777 -19.00 -24.60 -8.99
CA THR A 777 -18.08 -23.82 -9.82
C THR A 777 -16.64 -24.26 -9.63
N GLN A 778 -16.23 -24.62 -8.41
CA GLN A 778 -14.91 -25.19 -8.14
C GLN A 778 -14.71 -26.54 -8.83
N VAL A 779 -15.69 -27.45 -8.76
CA VAL A 779 -15.64 -28.75 -9.46
C VAL A 779 -15.58 -28.57 -10.99
N PHE A 780 -16.27 -27.58 -11.55
CA PHE A 780 -16.17 -27.26 -12.97
C PHE A 780 -14.80 -26.71 -13.36
N ALA A 781 -14.22 -25.83 -12.55
CA ALA A 781 -12.88 -25.28 -12.77
C ALA A 781 -11.79 -26.36 -12.70
N GLU A 782 -11.88 -27.29 -11.73
CA GLU A 782 -10.95 -28.42 -11.63
C GLU A 782 -11.08 -29.39 -12.82
N LYS A 783 -12.31 -29.65 -13.30
CA LYS A 783 -12.55 -30.44 -14.51
C LYS A 783 -11.95 -29.78 -15.75
N GLU A 784 -12.06 -28.47 -15.88
CA GLU A 784 -11.53 -27.70 -17.01
C GLU A 784 -10.00 -27.66 -17.00
N ALA A 785 -9.39 -27.47 -15.83
CA ALA A 785 -7.95 -27.58 -15.63
C ALA A 785 -7.41 -28.99 -16.00
N LEU A 786 -8.18 -30.04 -15.72
CA LEU A 786 -7.83 -31.43 -16.05
C LEU A 786 -7.93 -31.71 -17.55
N LEU A 787 -8.96 -31.20 -18.21
CA LEU A 787 -9.10 -31.25 -19.67
C LEU A 787 -7.99 -30.47 -20.36
N GLN A 788 -7.58 -29.33 -19.81
CA GLN A 788 -6.47 -28.54 -20.32
C GLN A 788 -5.13 -29.25 -20.13
N ALA A 789 -4.89 -29.87 -18.98
CA ALA A 789 -3.70 -30.68 -18.74
C ALA A 789 -3.64 -31.93 -19.64
N PHE A 790 -4.79 -32.56 -19.91
CA PHE A 790 -4.89 -33.67 -20.88
C PHE A 790 -4.63 -33.18 -22.31
N GLY A 791 -5.18 -32.03 -22.71
CA GLY A 791 -4.94 -31.41 -24.00
C GLY A 791 -3.46 -31.10 -24.22
N ASN A 792 -2.78 -30.52 -23.23
CA ASN A 792 -1.35 -30.18 -23.31
C ASN A 792 -0.48 -31.44 -23.42
N THR A 793 -0.75 -32.47 -22.60
CA THR A 793 0.02 -33.73 -22.62
C THR A 793 -0.25 -34.58 -23.86
N PHE A 794 -1.48 -34.55 -24.39
CA PHE A 794 -1.81 -35.18 -25.67
C PHE A 794 -1.18 -34.41 -26.85
N GLY A 795 -1.15 -33.08 -26.77
CA GLY A 795 -0.42 -32.22 -27.70
C GLY A 795 1.07 -32.58 -27.78
N GLU A 796 1.74 -32.75 -26.65
CA GLU A 796 3.14 -33.21 -26.59
C GLU A 796 3.33 -34.61 -27.22
N LEU A 797 2.37 -35.52 -27.06
CA LEU A 797 2.39 -36.86 -27.68
C LEU A 797 2.20 -36.80 -29.21
N VAL A 798 1.33 -35.91 -29.68
CA VAL A 798 1.08 -35.65 -31.11
C VAL A 798 2.29 -34.95 -31.76
N GLU A 799 2.96 -34.06 -31.04
CA GLU A 799 4.19 -33.43 -31.52
C GLU A 799 5.39 -34.40 -31.55
N THR A 800 5.44 -35.36 -30.62
CA THR A 800 6.47 -36.42 -30.64
C THR A 800 6.25 -37.44 -31.76
N THR A 801 5.01 -37.78 -32.13
CA THR A 801 4.66 -38.59 -33.32
C THR A 801 5.00 -37.87 -34.63
N ARG A 802 4.70 -36.56 -34.73
CA ARG A 802 4.90 -35.77 -35.97
C ARG A 802 6.39 -35.55 -36.30
N GLY A 803 7.29 -35.70 -35.32
CA GLY A 803 8.74 -35.55 -35.48
C GLY A 803 9.50 -36.75 -36.09
N GLY A 804 8.82 -37.78 -36.61
CA GLY A 804 9.45 -38.89 -37.34
C GLY A 804 10.32 -39.83 -36.50
N ARG A 805 10.28 -39.75 -35.17
CA ARG A 805 10.77 -40.84 -34.31
C ARG A 805 9.67 -41.89 -34.27
N ASN A 806 9.96 -43.11 -34.70
CA ASN A 806 9.09 -44.25 -34.41
C ASN A 806 8.89 -44.27 -32.90
N LEU A 807 7.69 -43.95 -32.40
CA LEU A 807 7.38 -44.14 -31.00
C LEU A 807 7.62 -45.60 -30.70
N SER A 808 8.59 -45.86 -29.83
CA SER A 808 8.74 -47.20 -29.34
C SER A 808 7.45 -47.52 -28.58
N VAL A 809 7.01 -48.78 -28.65
CA VAL A 809 5.88 -49.25 -27.83
C VAL A 809 6.12 -48.93 -26.34
N GLY A 810 7.38 -48.79 -25.92
CA GLY A 810 7.77 -48.35 -24.57
C GLY A 810 7.42 -46.89 -24.25
N ASP A 811 7.53 -45.96 -25.20
CA ASP A 811 7.20 -44.55 -24.97
C ASP A 811 5.68 -44.36 -24.86
N LEU A 812 4.93 -45.04 -25.73
CA LEU A 812 3.47 -45.08 -25.64
C LEU A 812 3.02 -45.79 -24.35
N HIS A 813 3.71 -46.86 -23.95
CA HIS A 813 3.42 -47.56 -22.70
C HIS A 813 3.72 -46.67 -21.48
N LYS A 814 4.81 -45.90 -21.49
CA LYS A 814 5.15 -44.96 -20.42
C LYS A 814 4.14 -43.82 -20.32
N PHE A 815 3.69 -43.27 -21.45
CA PHE A 815 2.61 -42.29 -21.50
C PHE A 815 1.30 -42.88 -20.96
N MET A 816 0.91 -44.06 -21.46
CA MET A 816 -0.28 -44.75 -20.98
C MET A 816 -0.19 -45.12 -19.49
N SER A 817 1.00 -45.43 -18.97
CA SER A 817 1.22 -45.67 -17.54
C SER A 817 1.16 -44.39 -16.71
N GLN A 818 1.62 -43.25 -17.21
CA GLN A 818 1.50 -41.96 -16.52
C GLN A 818 0.06 -41.46 -16.51
N VAL A 819 -0.66 -41.60 -17.63
CA VAL A 819 -2.09 -41.30 -17.72
C VAL A 819 -2.88 -42.27 -16.86
N ALA A 820 -2.57 -43.56 -16.88
CA ALA A 820 -3.19 -44.55 -15.99
C ALA A 820 -2.88 -44.26 -14.51
N GLY A 821 -1.68 -43.81 -14.16
CA GLY A 821 -1.31 -43.43 -12.80
C GLY A 821 -2.08 -42.21 -12.30
N LYS A 822 -2.19 -41.16 -13.12
CA LYS A 822 -3.00 -39.96 -12.80
C LYS A 822 -4.49 -40.29 -12.76
N LEU A 823 -4.98 -41.11 -13.68
CA LEU A 823 -6.36 -41.60 -13.65
C LEU A 823 -6.61 -42.46 -12.40
N SER A 824 -5.66 -43.29 -11.98
CA SER A 824 -5.75 -44.05 -10.73
C SER A 824 -5.78 -43.15 -9.51
N SER A 825 -4.94 -42.10 -9.43
CA SER A 825 -4.98 -41.18 -8.28
C SER A 825 -6.27 -40.36 -8.25
N LEU A 826 -6.79 -39.94 -9.41
CA LEU A 826 -8.09 -39.27 -9.52
C LEU A 826 -9.25 -40.20 -9.22
N GLU A 827 -9.18 -41.47 -9.61
CA GLU A 827 -10.18 -42.47 -9.28
C GLU A 827 -10.13 -42.79 -7.77
N GLU A 828 -8.95 -42.77 -7.14
CA GLU A 828 -8.76 -42.88 -5.69
C GLU A 828 -9.34 -41.66 -4.96
N GLU A 829 -9.07 -40.43 -5.40
CA GLU A 829 -9.60 -39.20 -4.81
C GLU A 829 -11.12 -39.09 -4.99
N LYS A 830 -11.63 -39.42 -6.19
CA LYS A 830 -13.07 -39.55 -6.45
C LYS A 830 -13.70 -40.66 -5.63
N CYS A 831 -12.98 -41.77 -5.38
CA CYS A 831 -13.46 -42.82 -4.50
C CYS A 831 -13.47 -42.34 -3.04
N GLN A 832 -12.48 -41.58 -2.60
CA GLN A 832 -12.42 -40.96 -1.28
C GLN A 832 -13.59 -39.99 -1.08
N VAL A 833 -13.80 -39.04 -1.99
CA VAL A 833 -14.93 -38.09 -1.93
C VAL A 833 -16.27 -38.82 -2.04
N ARG A 834 -16.36 -39.90 -2.82
CA ARG A 834 -17.57 -40.75 -2.86
C ARG A 834 -17.77 -41.48 -1.55
N ASN A 835 -16.71 -41.97 -0.90
CA ASN A 835 -16.78 -42.65 0.39
C ASN A 835 -17.15 -41.67 1.51
N GLU A 836 -16.63 -40.45 1.50
CA GLU A 836 -16.99 -39.38 2.43
C GLU A 836 -18.44 -38.93 2.25
N ASN A 837 -18.90 -38.74 1.01
CA ASN A 837 -20.30 -38.46 0.70
C ASN A 837 -21.22 -39.63 1.06
N SER A 838 -20.78 -40.88 0.84
CA SER A 838 -21.51 -42.08 1.29
C SER A 838 -21.61 -42.12 2.80
N ALA A 839 -20.51 -41.87 3.52
CA ALA A 839 -20.48 -41.83 4.97
C ALA A 839 -21.37 -40.71 5.54
N LEU A 840 -21.38 -39.52 4.91
CA LEU A 840 -22.26 -38.42 5.29
C LEU A 840 -23.74 -38.75 5.01
N THR A 841 -24.02 -39.35 3.84
CA THR A 841 -25.38 -39.80 3.48
C THR A 841 -25.86 -40.90 4.43
N GLU A 842 -25.00 -41.86 4.77
CA GLU A 842 -25.26 -42.92 5.75
C GLU A 842 -25.48 -42.34 7.15
N ASN A 843 -24.73 -41.30 7.56
CA ASN A 843 -24.93 -40.62 8.84
C ASN A 843 -26.27 -39.88 8.88
N ILE A 844 -26.62 -39.14 7.81
CA ILE A 844 -27.92 -38.48 7.69
C ILE A 844 -29.05 -39.51 7.70
N GLN A 845 -28.91 -40.60 6.94
CA GLN A 845 -29.92 -41.64 6.86
C GLN A 845 -30.05 -42.41 8.18
N ARG A 846 -28.95 -42.62 8.91
CA ARG A 846 -28.94 -43.18 10.27
C ARG A 846 -29.67 -42.27 11.25
N LEU A 847 -29.41 -40.96 11.23
CA LEU A 847 -30.11 -39.99 12.08
C LEU A 847 -31.60 -39.91 11.77
N VAL A 848 -31.98 -39.93 10.48
CA VAL A 848 -33.38 -39.95 10.05
C VAL A 848 -34.07 -41.26 10.45
N SER A 849 -33.41 -42.41 10.30
CA SER A 849 -33.91 -43.69 10.78
C SER A 849 -34.07 -43.73 12.30
N GLU A 850 -33.09 -43.24 13.06
CA GLU A 850 -33.18 -43.15 14.53
C GLU A 850 -34.32 -42.23 14.99
N LEU A 851 -34.56 -41.11 14.29
CA LEU A 851 -35.70 -40.23 14.55
C LEU A 851 -37.03 -40.90 14.23
N ASN A 852 -37.13 -41.60 13.10
CA ASN A 852 -38.33 -42.33 12.72
C ASN A 852 -38.62 -43.48 13.70
N ASP A 853 -37.60 -44.25 14.10
CA ASP A 853 -37.73 -45.35 15.06
C ASP A 853 -38.18 -44.85 16.43
N LYS A 854 -37.62 -43.73 16.91
CA LYS A 854 -38.04 -43.08 18.17
C LYS A 854 -39.47 -42.54 18.08
N THR A 855 -39.85 -41.96 16.94
CA THR A 855 -41.21 -41.43 16.71
C THR A 855 -42.25 -42.56 16.65
N GLU A 856 -41.92 -43.66 15.97
CA GLU A 856 -42.77 -44.85 15.90
C GLU A 856 -42.89 -45.53 17.28
N CYS A 857 -41.81 -45.57 18.05
CA CYS A 857 -41.81 -46.08 19.41
C CYS A 857 -42.70 -45.24 20.34
N LEU A 858 -42.63 -43.90 20.24
CA LEU A 858 -43.53 -42.98 20.95
C LEU A 858 -44.99 -43.19 20.58
N PHE A 859 -45.29 -43.37 19.29
CA PHE A 859 -46.66 -43.63 18.82
C PHE A 859 -47.22 -44.96 19.36
N LYS A 860 -46.39 -46.02 19.36
CA LYS A 860 -46.75 -47.33 19.94
C LYS A 860 -47.00 -47.25 21.45
N PHE A 861 -46.17 -46.52 22.19
CA PHE A 861 -46.38 -46.33 23.62
C PHE A 861 -47.63 -45.50 23.92
N SER A 862 -47.91 -44.45 23.15
CA SER A 862 -49.14 -43.66 23.28
C SER A 862 -50.38 -44.51 23.05
N ALA A 863 -50.40 -45.33 21.99
CA ALA A 863 -51.51 -46.22 21.71
C ALA A 863 -51.71 -47.29 22.81
N GLN A 864 -50.62 -47.87 23.33
CA GLN A 864 -50.70 -48.81 24.45
C GLN A 864 -51.26 -48.16 25.73
N MET A 865 -50.82 -46.94 26.05
CA MET A 865 -51.37 -46.15 27.16
C MET A 865 -52.87 -45.90 27.00
N GLU A 866 -53.33 -45.50 25.82
CA GLU A 866 -54.76 -45.29 25.55
C GLU A 866 -55.57 -46.57 25.72
N THR A 867 -55.07 -47.71 25.25
CA THR A 867 -55.77 -49.00 25.41
C THR A 867 -55.86 -49.44 26.86
N LEU A 868 -54.77 -49.33 27.64
CA LEU A 868 -54.77 -49.70 29.05
C LEU A 868 -55.62 -48.74 29.89
N GLN A 869 -55.66 -47.45 29.55
CA GLN A 869 -56.57 -46.50 30.18
C GLN A 869 -58.03 -46.84 29.87
N ALA A 870 -58.37 -47.19 28.63
CA ALA A 870 -59.72 -47.60 28.26
C ALA A 870 -60.17 -48.88 28.99
N GLU A 871 -59.29 -49.88 29.08
CA GLU A 871 -59.52 -51.12 29.85
C GLU A 871 -59.71 -50.82 31.33
N LYS A 872 -58.85 -49.97 31.93
CA LYS A 872 -58.98 -49.52 33.31
C LYS A 872 -60.35 -48.90 33.57
N HIS A 873 -60.79 -47.94 32.74
CA HIS A 873 -62.11 -47.32 32.88
C HIS A 873 -63.24 -48.34 32.75
N SER A 874 -63.13 -49.28 31.81
CA SER A 874 -64.12 -50.36 31.65
C SER A 874 -64.21 -51.27 32.89
N MET A 875 -63.07 -51.57 33.52
CA MET A 875 -63.03 -52.39 34.74
C MET A 875 -63.53 -51.63 35.97
N GLU A 876 -63.23 -50.33 36.09
CA GLU A 876 -63.78 -49.47 37.13
C GLU A 876 -65.30 -49.33 37.03
N ASP A 877 -65.85 -49.22 35.82
CA ASP A 877 -67.30 -49.18 35.59
C ASP A 877 -67.95 -50.54 35.90
N LEU A 878 -67.31 -51.67 35.55
CA LEU A 878 -67.77 -53.01 35.96
C LEU A 878 -67.76 -53.19 37.48
N LEU A 879 -66.70 -52.75 38.16
CA LEU A 879 -66.62 -52.77 39.63
C LEU A 879 -67.69 -51.89 40.27
N ARG A 880 -67.98 -50.72 39.68
CA ARG A 880 -69.06 -49.84 40.14
C ARG A 880 -70.43 -50.52 40.01
N ASN A 881 -70.70 -51.15 38.86
CA ASN A 881 -71.94 -51.88 38.61
C ASN A 881 -72.10 -53.11 39.53
N LEU A 882 -71.02 -53.88 39.75
CA LEU A 882 -71.02 -55.01 40.70
C LEU A 882 -71.25 -54.53 42.14
N LYS A 883 -70.64 -53.40 42.53
CA LYS A 883 -70.84 -52.82 43.86
C LYS A 883 -72.28 -52.32 44.07
N GLU A 884 -72.89 -51.71 43.05
CA GLU A 884 -74.28 -51.25 43.08
C GLU A 884 -75.29 -52.42 43.11
N THR A 885 -75.03 -53.50 42.38
CA THR A 885 -75.86 -54.72 42.41
C THR A 885 -75.77 -55.44 43.75
N VAL A 886 -74.57 -55.52 44.35
CA VAL A 886 -74.39 -56.05 45.71
C VAL A 886 -75.07 -55.16 46.76
N SER A 887 -75.05 -53.83 46.57
CA SER A 887 -75.69 -52.90 47.52
C SER A 887 -77.21 -52.86 47.43
N THR A 888 -77.80 -53.19 46.27
CA THR A 888 -79.27 -53.18 46.05
C THR A 888 -79.96 -54.53 46.29
N GLY A 889 -79.22 -55.64 46.34
CA GLY A 889 -79.75 -57.00 46.54
C GLY A 889 -80.16 -57.40 47.97
N ASN A 890 -80.00 -56.53 48.98
CA ASN A 890 -80.20 -56.87 50.40
C ASN A 890 -81.65 -56.83 50.91
N GLN A 891 -82.68 -57.06 50.08
CA GLN A 891 -84.09 -57.05 50.54
C GLN A 891 -85.02 -58.18 50.02
N THR A 892 -84.50 -59.29 49.49
CA THR A 892 -85.34 -60.47 49.26
C THR A 892 -84.72 -61.72 49.87
N ASP A 893 -85.30 -62.14 51.01
CA ASP A 893 -84.94 -63.33 51.79
C ASP A 893 -85.05 -64.63 50.96
N GLN A 894 -83.95 -65.04 50.33
CA GLN A 894 -83.69 -66.45 49.98
C GLN A 894 -82.23 -66.79 50.31
N PRO A 895 -81.94 -67.97 50.93
CA PRO A 895 -80.70 -68.16 51.68
C PRO A 895 -79.59 -68.93 50.94
N ASP A 896 -79.63 -69.08 49.61
CA ASP A 896 -78.67 -69.92 48.87
C ASP A 896 -77.89 -69.20 47.75
N GLY A 897 -77.48 -67.94 47.95
CA GLY A 897 -76.52 -67.34 47.01
C GLY A 897 -75.91 -66.01 47.44
N PRO A 898 -74.66 -66.04 47.94
CA PRO A 898 -73.76 -64.92 47.63
C PRO A 898 -72.24 -65.24 47.53
N GLU A 899 -71.78 -66.48 47.31
CA GLU A 899 -70.32 -66.74 47.20
C GLU A 899 -69.72 -66.39 45.83
N ILE A 900 -70.48 -66.57 44.72
CA ILE A 900 -69.95 -66.38 43.36
C ILE A 900 -69.69 -64.90 43.03
N THR A 901 -70.34 -63.95 43.71
CA THR A 901 -70.19 -62.51 43.44
C THR A 901 -68.99 -61.89 44.16
N GLN A 902 -68.53 -62.48 45.27
CA GLN A 902 -67.39 -61.95 46.03
C GLN A 902 -66.04 -62.39 45.45
N GLU A 903 -65.90 -63.65 45.05
CA GLU A 903 -64.69 -64.12 44.33
C GLU A 903 -64.50 -63.39 43.00
N SER A 904 -65.59 -63.14 42.25
CA SER A 904 -65.52 -62.37 41.00
C SER A 904 -65.10 -60.91 41.23
N TYR A 905 -65.47 -60.32 42.37
CA TYR A 905 -65.07 -58.96 42.73
C TYR A 905 -63.58 -58.89 43.11
N GLU A 906 -63.08 -59.86 43.87
CA GLU A 906 -61.67 -59.94 44.26
C GLU A 906 -60.75 -60.23 43.07
N GLU A 907 -61.17 -61.10 42.15
CA GLU A 907 -60.41 -61.39 40.93
C GLU A 907 -60.37 -60.16 40.00
N LEU A 908 -61.50 -59.46 39.83
CA LEU A 908 -61.56 -58.22 39.04
C LEU A 908 -60.71 -57.11 39.67
N HIS A 909 -60.74 -56.96 41.00
CA HIS A 909 -59.90 -55.99 41.72
C HIS A 909 -58.40 -56.32 41.58
N LYS A 910 -58.02 -57.60 41.66
CA LYS A 910 -56.63 -58.03 41.45
C LYS A 910 -56.16 -57.66 40.04
N THR A 911 -56.97 -57.95 39.02
CA THR A 911 -56.64 -57.59 37.64
C THR A 911 -56.56 -56.07 37.43
N LEU A 912 -57.39 -55.28 38.11
CA LEU A 912 -57.32 -53.81 38.06
C LEU A 912 -55.98 -53.29 38.63
N VAL A 913 -55.54 -53.83 39.78
CA VAL A 913 -54.25 -53.45 40.40
C VAL A 913 -53.07 -53.83 39.49
N GLU A 914 -53.14 -54.99 38.82
CA GLU A 914 -52.12 -55.39 37.85
C GLU A 914 -52.10 -54.48 36.60
N HIS A 915 -53.26 -54.02 36.12
CA HIS A 915 -53.33 -53.03 35.04
C HIS A 915 -52.83 -51.65 35.48
N GLU A 916 -53.11 -51.23 36.70
CA GLU A 916 -52.63 -49.96 37.26
C GLU A 916 -51.09 -49.96 37.43
N ALA A 917 -50.51 -51.06 37.89
CA ALA A 917 -49.06 -51.23 37.95
C ALA A 917 -48.40 -51.17 36.57
N LYS A 918 -49.01 -51.77 35.54
CA LYS A 918 -48.52 -51.69 34.15
C LYS A 918 -48.63 -50.28 33.57
N CYS A 919 -49.69 -49.53 33.88
CA CYS A 919 -49.81 -48.13 33.49
C CYS A 919 -48.69 -47.28 34.13
N GLN A 920 -48.40 -47.47 35.41
CA GLN A 920 -47.33 -46.76 36.10
C GLN A 920 -45.95 -47.07 35.50
N GLU A 921 -45.66 -48.34 35.20
CA GLU A 921 -44.40 -48.73 34.57
C GLU A 921 -44.24 -48.11 33.16
N LEU A 922 -45.33 -48.04 32.38
CA LEU A 922 -45.33 -47.38 31.08
C LEU A 922 -45.15 -45.85 31.20
N GLU A 923 -45.79 -45.22 32.19
CA GLU A 923 -45.60 -43.79 32.48
C GLU A 923 -44.14 -43.48 32.85
N GLU A 924 -43.51 -44.28 33.71
CA GLU A 924 -42.08 -44.11 34.05
C GLU A 924 -41.16 -44.26 32.85
N ARG A 925 -41.41 -45.24 31.98
CA ARG A 925 -40.65 -45.43 30.73
C ARG A 925 -40.85 -44.25 29.78
N TYR A 926 -42.07 -43.73 29.66
CA TYR A 926 -42.39 -42.56 28.85
C TYR A 926 -41.69 -41.30 29.39
N GLN A 927 -41.72 -41.08 30.71
CA GLN A 927 -41.03 -39.99 31.41
C GLN A 927 -39.51 -40.02 31.18
N LYS A 928 -38.91 -41.22 31.22
CA LYS A 928 -37.49 -41.43 30.96
C LYS A 928 -37.12 -41.11 29.50
N LEU A 929 -37.96 -41.48 28.54
CA LEU A 929 -37.76 -41.14 27.14
C LEU A 929 -37.86 -39.62 26.92
N LEU A 930 -38.86 -38.97 27.53
CA LEU A 930 -39.06 -37.52 27.49
C LEU A 930 -37.88 -36.74 28.06
N SER A 931 -37.34 -37.17 29.20
CA SER A 931 -36.17 -36.53 29.82
C SER A 931 -34.93 -36.68 28.94
N SER A 932 -34.71 -37.85 28.33
CA SER A 932 -33.59 -38.04 27.38
C SER A 932 -33.75 -37.20 26.10
N SER A 933 -34.97 -37.10 25.57
CA SER A 933 -35.29 -36.27 24.41
C SER A 933 -35.09 -34.79 24.71
N LYS A 934 -35.53 -34.34 25.89
CA LYS A 934 -35.34 -32.97 26.37
C LYS A 934 -33.87 -32.60 26.52
N GLN A 935 -33.04 -33.48 27.11
CA GLN A 935 -31.60 -33.25 27.21
C GLN A 935 -30.93 -33.13 25.83
N SER A 936 -31.34 -33.97 24.87
CA SER A 936 -30.85 -33.87 23.49
C SER A 936 -31.29 -32.57 22.81
N LEU A 937 -32.52 -32.10 23.09
CA LEU A 937 -33.05 -30.85 22.55
C LEU A 937 -32.33 -29.63 23.15
N ASP A 938 -32.07 -29.64 24.46
CA ASP A 938 -31.31 -28.59 25.15
C ASP A 938 -29.89 -28.50 24.57
N HIS A 939 -29.23 -29.64 24.32
CA HIS A 939 -27.91 -29.66 23.67
C HIS A 939 -27.91 -29.07 22.26
N VAL A 940 -28.92 -29.41 21.42
CA VAL A 940 -29.06 -28.84 20.08
C VAL A 940 -29.36 -27.33 20.15
N ASN A 941 -30.17 -26.89 21.11
CA ASN A 941 -30.46 -25.47 21.33
C ASN A 941 -29.21 -24.68 21.76
N ASP A 942 -28.35 -25.25 22.62
CA ASP A 942 -27.09 -24.63 23.01
C ASP A 942 -26.13 -24.53 21.81
N GLN A 943 -26.04 -25.57 20.97
CA GLN A 943 -25.28 -25.52 19.73
C GLN A 943 -25.81 -24.44 18.77
N LEU A 944 -27.13 -24.35 18.59
CA LEU A 944 -27.76 -23.31 17.77
C LEU A 944 -27.51 -21.91 18.33
N ARG A 945 -27.52 -21.76 19.66
CA ARG A 945 -27.22 -20.48 20.32
C ARG A 945 -25.77 -20.07 20.11
N ASN A 946 -24.83 -21.00 20.19
CA ASN A 946 -23.41 -20.74 19.93
C ASN A 946 -23.19 -20.35 18.47
N LEU A 947 -23.76 -21.10 17.52
CA LEU A 947 -23.72 -20.75 16.10
C LEU A 947 -24.36 -19.38 15.82
N HIS A 948 -25.41 -19.02 16.56
CA HIS A 948 -26.03 -17.69 16.45
C HIS A 948 -25.09 -16.58 16.95
N ILE A 949 -24.36 -16.80 18.05
CA ILE A 949 -23.36 -15.86 18.56
C ILE A 949 -22.21 -15.72 17.56
N GLU A 950 -21.68 -16.81 17.03
CA GLU A 950 -20.62 -16.80 16.02
C GLU A 950 -21.06 -16.07 14.74
N ARG A 951 -22.29 -16.35 14.27
CA ARG A 951 -22.91 -15.61 13.15
C ARG A 951 -23.00 -14.11 13.45
N GLN A 952 -23.40 -13.72 14.65
CA GLN A 952 -23.53 -12.32 15.03
C GLN A 952 -22.16 -11.63 15.10
N GLN A 953 -21.14 -12.29 15.63
CA GLN A 953 -19.76 -11.80 15.63
C GLN A 953 -19.19 -11.64 14.21
N LEU A 954 -19.51 -12.58 13.31
CA LEU A 954 -19.13 -12.48 11.91
C LEU A 954 -19.83 -11.31 11.22
N ILE A 955 -21.13 -11.10 11.48
CA ILE A 955 -21.88 -9.93 10.98
C ILE A 955 -21.25 -8.62 11.48
N GLU A 956 -20.92 -8.51 12.76
CA GLU A 956 -20.27 -7.31 13.33
C GLU A 956 -18.89 -7.07 12.70
N THR A 957 -18.12 -8.14 12.47
CA THR A 957 -16.82 -8.05 11.79
C THR A 957 -16.98 -7.57 10.35
N VAL A 958 -17.93 -8.14 9.59
CA VAL A 958 -18.22 -7.73 8.21
C VAL A 958 -18.73 -6.29 8.14
N GLN A 959 -19.60 -5.87 9.07
CA GLN A 959 -20.08 -4.49 9.15
C GLN A 959 -18.95 -3.51 9.46
N THR A 960 -18.04 -3.88 10.36
CA THR A 960 -16.85 -3.08 10.67
C THR A 960 -15.94 -2.97 9.46
N LYS A 961 -15.69 -4.08 8.76
CA LYS A 961 -14.90 -4.09 7.51
C LYS A 961 -15.58 -3.30 6.39
N HIS A 962 -16.90 -3.36 6.27
CA HIS A 962 -17.64 -2.54 5.32
C HIS A 962 -17.51 -1.05 5.65
N ALA A 963 -17.61 -0.66 6.93
CA ALA A 963 -17.41 0.71 7.36
C ALA A 963 -15.97 1.20 7.11
N GLU A 964 -14.96 0.34 7.30
CA GLU A 964 -13.57 0.62 6.92
C GLU A 964 -13.43 0.81 5.39
N CYS A 965 -14.00 -0.08 4.59
CA CYS A 965 -14.02 0.05 3.12
C CYS A 965 -14.69 1.35 2.65
N VAL A 966 -15.80 1.74 3.26
CA VAL A 966 -16.47 3.02 2.94
C VAL A 966 -15.57 4.20 3.30
N LYS A 967 -14.88 4.17 4.45
CA LYS A 967 -13.88 5.21 4.82
C LYS A 967 -12.73 5.28 3.81
N TYR A 968 -12.18 4.13 3.41
CA TYR A 968 -11.14 4.10 2.37
C TYR A 968 -11.66 4.63 1.03
N HIS A 969 -12.89 4.29 0.64
CA HIS A 969 -13.49 4.83 -0.58
C HIS A 969 -13.66 6.36 -0.52
N THR A 970 -14.11 6.90 0.62
CA THR A 970 -14.20 8.36 0.81
C THR A 970 -12.85 9.04 0.78
N GLU A 971 -11.80 8.42 1.33
CA GLU A 971 -10.46 8.98 1.32
C GLU A 971 -9.82 8.91 -0.07
N ILE A 972 -10.03 7.82 -0.82
CA ILE A 972 -9.63 7.71 -2.23
C ILE A 972 -10.32 8.80 -3.05
N GLN A 973 -11.63 9.03 -2.88
CA GLN A 973 -12.33 10.12 -3.57
C GLN A 973 -11.73 11.48 -3.22
N ARG A 974 -11.42 11.73 -1.93
CA ARG A 974 -10.78 12.97 -1.48
C ARG A 974 -9.41 13.15 -2.14
N LEU A 975 -8.57 12.11 -2.18
CA LEU A 975 -7.25 12.13 -2.82
C LEU A 975 -7.36 12.35 -4.33
N CYS A 976 -8.30 11.69 -5.01
CA CYS A 976 -8.57 11.91 -6.43
C CYS A 976 -8.98 13.38 -6.72
N THR A 977 -9.81 13.99 -5.86
CA THR A 977 -10.16 15.42 -6.02
C THR A 977 -8.97 16.34 -5.81
N GLU A 978 -8.06 16.02 -4.89
CA GLU A 978 -6.88 16.84 -4.63
C GLU A 978 -5.83 16.69 -5.74
N LEU A 979 -5.66 15.47 -6.28
CA LEU A 979 -4.85 15.23 -7.47
C LEU A 979 -5.39 15.99 -8.69
N ALA A 980 -6.71 16.03 -8.88
CA ALA A 980 -7.32 16.81 -9.97
C ALA A 980 -7.03 18.31 -9.82
N LYS A 981 -7.05 18.87 -8.60
CA LYS A 981 -6.67 20.27 -8.35
C LYS A 981 -5.19 20.53 -8.63
N VAL A 982 -4.30 19.61 -8.21
CA VAL A 982 -2.85 19.73 -8.49
C VAL A 982 -2.59 19.68 -9.99
N GLU A 983 -3.27 18.80 -10.72
CA GLU A 983 -3.15 18.73 -12.18
C GLU A 983 -3.68 20.00 -12.84
N GLN A 984 -4.80 20.55 -12.37
CA GLN A 984 -5.33 21.83 -12.87
C GLN A 984 -4.37 22.99 -12.60
N GLN A 985 -3.72 23.04 -11.43
CA GLN A 985 -2.67 24.02 -11.12
C GLN A 985 -1.44 23.82 -12.02
N ARG A 986 -1.02 22.58 -12.26
CA ARG A 986 0.10 22.26 -13.15
C ARG A 986 -0.18 22.73 -14.58
N VAL A 987 -1.37 22.46 -15.11
CA VAL A 987 -1.80 22.92 -16.44
C VAL A 987 -1.84 24.45 -16.49
N ALA A 988 -2.30 25.13 -15.44
CA ALA A 988 -2.29 26.59 -15.38
C ALA A 988 -0.86 27.17 -15.39
N VAL A 989 0.08 26.56 -14.65
CA VAL A 989 1.49 26.97 -14.64
C VAL A 989 2.15 26.72 -16.00
N ILE A 990 1.88 25.56 -16.63
CA ILE A 990 2.37 25.26 -17.98
C ILE A 990 1.85 26.29 -18.99
N GLY A 991 0.56 26.66 -18.92
CA GLY A 991 -0.01 27.70 -19.77
C GLY A 991 0.62 29.07 -19.57
N GLN A 992 0.96 29.44 -18.32
CA GLN A 992 1.69 30.68 -18.04
C GLN A 992 3.13 30.65 -18.58
N LEU A 993 3.84 29.54 -18.42
CA LEU A 993 5.19 29.37 -18.96
C LEU A 993 5.20 29.38 -20.48
N GLN A 994 4.22 28.75 -21.13
CA GLN A 994 4.06 28.80 -22.59
C GLN A 994 3.83 30.24 -23.07
N LYS A 995 2.97 30.99 -22.40
CA LYS A 995 2.75 32.40 -22.73
C LYS A 995 4.02 33.25 -22.54
N GLN A 996 4.78 33.02 -21.47
CA GLN A 996 6.07 33.69 -21.26
C GLN A 996 7.10 33.30 -22.34
N LEU A 997 7.08 32.06 -22.80
CA LEU A 997 7.96 31.59 -23.86
C LEU A 997 7.60 32.25 -25.21
N GLU A 998 6.31 32.32 -25.55
CA GLU A 998 5.83 33.06 -26.73
C GLU A 998 6.22 34.55 -26.68
N GLU A 999 6.03 35.22 -25.52
CA GLU A 999 6.46 36.61 -25.33
C GLU A 999 7.98 36.78 -25.49
N LYS A 1000 8.78 35.79 -25.05
CA LYS A 1000 10.24 35.81 -25.20
C LYS A 1000 10.69 35.54 -26.63
N GLU A 1001 10.00 34.65 -27.34
CA GLU A 1001 10.24 34.40 -28.77
C GLU A 1001 9.91 35.65 -29.60
N GLU A 1002 8.83 36.36 -29.29
CA GLU A 1002 8.50 37.64 -29.94
C GLU A 1002 9.54 38.73 -29.64
N GLN A 1003 10.02 38.81 -28.39
CA GLN A 1003 11.14 39.70 -28.02
C GLN A 1003 12.45 39.36 -28.76
N LEU A 1004 12.75 38.07 -28.94
CA LEU A 1004 13.92 37.66 -29.73
C LEU A 1004 13.76 37.99 -31.21
N ALA A 1005 12.58 37.77 -31.79
CA ALA A 1005 12.29 38.10 -33.18
C ALA A 1005 12.42 39.61 -33.44
N THR A 1006 11.94 40.45 -32.51
CA THR A 1006 12.08 41.91 -32.62
C THR A 1006 13.53 42.37 -32.47
N LEU A 1007 14.30 41.80 -31.53
CA LEU A 1007 15.74 42.07 -31.39
C LEU A 1007 16.55 41.62 -32.61
N GLN A 1008 16.20 40.50 -33.22
CA GLN A 1008 16.84 40.03 -34.43
C GLN A 1008 16.55 40.97 -35.61
N ALA A 1009 15.29 41.41 -35.75
CA ALA A 1009 14.91 42.39 -36.76
C ALA A 1009 15.61 43.76 -36.59
N THR A 1010 15.86 44.22 -35.36
CA THR A 1010 16.62 45.46 -35.12
C THR A 1010 18.10 45.29 -35.41
N SER A 1011 18.69 44.15 -35.05
CA SER A 1011 20.08 43.82 -35.39
C SER A 1011 20.30 43.76 -36.90
N ASP A 1012 19.40 43.10 -37.64
CA ASP A 1012 19.47 43.02 -39.10
C ASP A 1012 19.38 44.41 -39.76
N ARG A 1013 18.53 45.30 -39.22
CA ARG A 1013 18.46 46.70 -39.67
C ARG A 1013 19.76 47.47 -39.40
N GLN A 1014 20.39 47.26 -38.24
CA GLN A 1014 21.67 47.90 -37.92
C GLN A 1014 22.80 47.38 -38.85
N VAL A 1015 22.84 46.08 -39.11
CA VAL A 1015 23.80 45.48 -40.06
C VAL A 1015 23.57 46.04 -41.46
N ALA A 1016 22.33 46.18 -41.91
CA ALA A 1016 22.00 46.79 -43.20
C ALA A 1016 22.47 48.26 -43.27
N ALA A 1017 22.21 49.06 -42.23
CA ALA A 1017 22.64 50.45 -42.17
C ALA A 1017 24.17 50.60 -42.16
N LEU A 1018 24.89 49.77 -41.41
CA LEU A 1018 26.35 49.75 -41.39
C LEU A 1018 26.93 49.29 -42.74
N SER A 1019 26.30 48.32 -43.39
CA SER A 1019 26.67 47.88 -44.74
C SER A 1019 26.49 49.02 -45.75
N GLU A 1020 25.39 49.78 -45.68
CA GLU A 1020 25.15 50.94 -46.53
C GLU A 1020 26.16 52.07 -46.28
N GLN A 1021 26.50 52.34 -45.01
CA GLN A 1021 27.53 53.30 -44.65
C GLN A 1021 28.92 52.86 -45.17
N THR A 1022 29.25 51.57 -45.05
CA THR A 1022 30.49 50.99 -45.57
C THR A 1022 30.56 51.12 -47.08
N HIS A 1023 29.44 50.86 -47.78
CA HIS A 1023 29.35 51.04 -49.23
C HIS A 1023 29.51 52.51 -49.64
N THR A 1024 28.94 53.44 -48.88
CA THR A 1024 29.08 54.88 -49.11
C THR A 1024 30.53 55.34 -48.92
N LEU A 1025 31.19 54.89 -47.85
CA LEU A 1025 32.61 55.17 -47.61
C LEU A 1025 33.50 54.54 -48.69
N GLN A 1026 33.18 53.34 -49.16
CA GLN A 1026 33.87 52.70 -50.27
C GLN A 1026 33.74 53.52 -51.56
N ASN A 1027 32.53 53.98 -51.89
CA ASN A 1027 32.30 54.84 -53.05
C ASN A 1027 33.02 56.19 -52.93
N GLN A 1028 33.07 56.78 -51.74
CA GLN A 1028 33.85 58.00 -51.49
C GLN A 1028 35.35 57.75 -51.64
N LEU A 1029 35.86 56.61 -51.15
CA LEU A 1029 37.27 56.23 -51.29
C LEU A 1029 37.63 56.00 -52.76
N ASP A 1030 36.75 55.37 -53.54
CA ASP A 1030 36.92 55.18 -54.98
C ASP A 1030 36.89 56.52 -55.73
N TYR A 1031 36.02 57.44 -55.34
CA TYR A 1031 35.98 58.80 -55.88
C TYR A 1031 37.26 59.58 -55.58
N VAL A 1032 37.75 59.55 -54.33
CA VAL A 1032 39.03 60.16 -53.94
C VAL A 1032 40.20 59.51 -54.68
N SER A 1033 40.17 58.20 -54.86
CA SER A 1033 41.19 57.48 -55.62
C SER A 1033 41.18 57.84 -57.11
N GLN A 1034 40.00 58.10 -57.69
CA GLN A 1034 39.88 58.63 -59.05
C GLN A 1034 40.35 60.08 -59.15
N LEU A 1035 40.02 60.94 -58.17
CA LEU A 1035 40.53 62.31 -58.12
C LEU A 1035 42.06 62.32 -58.01
N LEU A 1036 42.65 61.53 -57.11
CA LEU A 1036 44.10 61.40 -56.99
C LEU A 1036 44.73 60.95 -58.31
N ARG A 1037 44.11 60.02 -59.05
CA ARG A 1037 44.57 59.65 -60.40
C ARG A 1037 44.45 60.79 -61.42
N VAL A 1038 43.52 61.72 -61.27
CA VAL A 1038 43.41 62.92 -62.11
C VAL A 1038 44.44 63.97 -61.70
N THR A 1039 44.69 64.13 -60.40
CA THR A 1039 45.72 65.02 -59.86
C THR A 1039 47.12 64.54 -60.23
N ASP A 1040 47.43 63.25 -60.09
CA ASP A 1040 48.70 62.65 -60.54
C ASP A 1040 48.92 62.81 -62.06
N ARG A 1041 47.81 62.89 -62.83
CA ARG A 1041 47.84 63.11 -64.28
C ARG A 1041 47.92 64.59 -64.66
N GLN A 1042 47.49 65.49 -63.78
CA GLN A 1042 47.60 66.95 -63.95
C GLN A 1042 48.91 67.50 -63.34
N GLU A 1043 49.54 66.83 -62.38
CA GLU A 1043 50.88 67.16 -61.86
C GLU A 1043 52.01 66.73 -62.81
N ALA A 1044 51.74 65.80 -63.74
CA ALA A 1044 52.66 65.46 -64.84
C ALA A 1044 52.70 66.51 -65.97
N GLU A 1045 51.75 67.44 -66.02
CA GLU A 1045 51.65 68.51 -67.03
C GLU A 1045 51.57 69.88 -66.33
N GLY A 1046 52.69 70.33 -65.76
CA GLY A 1046 52.76 71.57 -64.98
C GLY A 1046 52.36 72.83 -65.75
N GLN A 1047 51.41 73.59 -65.19
CA GLN A 1047 51.20 75.03 -65.48
C GLN A 1047 50.57 75.74 -64.26
N PRO A 1048 50.97 76.99 -63.93
CA PRO A 1048 50.56 77.67 -62.71
C PRO A 1048 49.34 78.60 -62.87
N ALA A 1049 48.52 78.61 -61.83
CA ALA A 1049 47.69 79.69 -61.23
C ALA A 1049 46.91 80.68 -62.12
N SER A 1050 45.59 80.80 -61.88
CA SER A 1050 44.89 82.10 -61.96
C SER A 1050 43.60 82.20 -61.14
N GLU A 1051 43.60 83.19 -60.26
CA GLU A 1051 42.55 84.04 -59.65
C GLU A 1051 41.04 83.86 -59.99
N SER A 1052 40.23 84.00 -58.91
CA SER A 1052 38.85 84.55 -58.70
C SER A 1052 38.13 85.24 -59.88
N PRO A 1053 36.76 85.41 -59.97
CA PRO A 1053 35.89 86.00 -58.92
C PRO A 1053 34.35 85.73 -58.96
N SER A 1054 33.63 86.42 -58.06
CA SER A 1054 32.16 86.57 -57.88
C SER A 1054 31.34 87.04 -59.09
N THR A 1055 29.99 86.86 -59.13
CA THR A 1055 28.95 87.93 -59.15
C THR A 1055 27.52 87.50 -59.58
N LYS A 1056 26.52 87.96 -58.79
CA LYS A 1056 25.27 88.72 -59.11
C LYS A 1056 24.27 88.32 -60.22
N THR A 1057 22.98 88.66 -59.94
CA THR A 1057 22.01 89.48 -60.74
C THR A 1057 20.65 88.76 -60.96
N GLN A 1058 19.58 89.04 -60.19
CA GLN A 1058 18.52 90.06 -60.39
C GLN A 1058 17.77 90.03 -61.74
N THR A 1059 16.44 89.79 -61.76
CA THR A 1059 15.37 90.80 -62.04
C THR A 1059 13.96 90.21 -62.28
N SER A 1060 12.94 90.98 -61.84
CA SER A 1060 11.50 91.02 -62.20
C SER A 1060 10.53 90.34 -61.21
N LYS A 1061 10.05 91.02 -60.16
CA LYS A 1061 9.02 92.09 -60.04
C LYS A 1061 7.56 91.62 -60.03
N ASN A 1062 7.02 91.59 -58.81
CA ASN A 1062 5.86 92.38 -58.35
C ASN A 1062 4.42 91.83 -58.39
N GLU A 1063 4.18 90.55 -58.63
CA GLU A 1063 2.90 89.89 -58.21
C GLU A 1063 3.10 88.69 -57.29
N ILE A 1064 4.36 88.30 -57.05
CA ILE A 1064 4.70 87.16 -56.19
C ILE A 1064 4.98 87.61 -54.75
N ASN A 1065 5.11 88.91 -54.47
CA ASN A 1065 5.67 89.38 -53.20
C ASN A 1065 4.75 89.25 -51.96
N GLU A 1066 3.42 89.14 -52.12
CA GLU A 1066 2.52 88.79 -50.99
C GLU A 1066 2.34 87.27 -50.84
N ASN A 1067 2.41 86.55 -51.95
CA ASN A 1067 2.28 85.09 -51.95
C ASN A 1067 3.59 84.44 -51.48
N ASP A 1068 4.74 85.02 -51.81
CA ASP A 1068 6.06 84.58 -51.35
C ASP A 1068 6.29 84.98 -49.89
N THR A 1069 5.78 86.11 -49.41
CA THR A 1069 5.85 86.43 -47.97
C THR A 1069 4.95 85.53 -47.14
N ARG A 1070 3.71 85.25 -47.59
CA ARG A 1070 2.85 84.24 -46.94
C ARG A 1070 3.46 82.85 -46.98
N LYS A 1071 4.02 82.42 -48.11
CA LYS A 1071 4.74 81.15 -48.20
C LYS A 1071 5.98 81.13 -47.33
N LEU A 1072 6.69 82.26 -47.17
CA LEU A 1072 7.82 82.36 -46.25
C LEU A 1072 7.37 82.26 -44.79
N GLU A 1073 6.26 82.90 -44.42
CA GLU A 1073 5.67 82.81 -43.07
C GLU A 1073 5.16 81.39 -42.80
N GLU A 1074 4.42 80.77 -43.72
CA GLU A 1074 3.99 79.38 -43.63
C GLU A 1074 5.19 78.41 -43.56
N LEU A 1075 6.24 78.63 -44.37
CA LEU A 1075 7.47 77.83 -44.29
C LEU A 1075 8.20 78.04 -42.97
N TYR A 1076 8.20 79.25 -42.42
CA TYR A 1076 8.82 79.55 -41.13
C TYR A 1076 8.06 78.91 -39.97
N GLU A 1077 6.72 78.98 -39.99
CA GLU A 1077 5.86 78.29 -39.02
C GLU A 1077 5.99 76.77 -39.14
N THR A 1078 6.01 76.22 -40.35
CA THR A 1078 6.20 74.78 -40.59
C THR A 1078 7.59 74.34 -40.14
N LEU A 1079 8.63 75.14 -40.38
CA LEU A 1079 9.99 74.85 -39.91
C LEU A 1079 10.08 74.91 -38.38
N GLN A 1080 9.42 75.87 -37.73
CA GLN A 1080 9.36 75.93 -36.27
C GLN A 1080 8.59 74.74 -35.68
N GLN A 1081 7.47 74.35 -36.30
CA GLN A 1081 6.73 73.14 -35.91
C GLN A 1081 7.56 71.88 -36.07
N GLU A 1082 8.29 71.74 -37.18
CA GLU A 1082 9.20 70.61 -37.40
C GLU A 1082 10.42 70.65 -36.46
N GLN A 1083 10.93 71.82 -36.08
CA GLN A 1083 11.97 71.95 -35.06
C GLN A 1083 11.46 71.55 -33.67
N LEU A 1084 10.25 71.96 -33.29
CA LEU A 1084 9.61 71.52 -32.05
C LEU A 1084 9.33 70.02 -32.06
N ARG A 1085 8.82 69.49 -33.18
CA ARG A 1085 8.59 68.06 -33.36
C ARG A 1085 9.88 67.26 -33.26
N ASN A 1086 10.96 67.69 -33.90
CA ASN A 1086 12.27 67.05 -33.78
C ASN A 1086 12.79 67.10 -32.34
N LYS A 1087 12.57 68.22 -31.62
CA LYS A 1087 12.92 68.30 -30.21
C LYS A 1087 12.13 67.30 -29.37
N TYR A 1088 10.82 67.19 -29.56
CA TYR A 1088 10.00 66.18 -28.87
C TYR A 1088 10.44 64.76 -29.19
N LEU A 1089 10.71 64.45 -30.46
CA LEU A 1089 11.22 63.13 -30.85
C LEU A 1089 12.61 62.87 -30.24
N GLN A 1090 13.47 63.88 -30.12
CA GLN A 1090 14.77 63.75 -29.49
C GLN A 1090 14.66 63.52 -27.98
N ASP A 1091 13.75 64.22 -27.30
CA ASP A 1091 13.46 64.02 -25.88
C ASP A 1091 12.86 62.62 -25.63
N GLU A 1092 11.95 62.16 -26.49
CA GLU A 1092 11.35 60.82 -26.41
C GLU A 1092 12.37 59.70 -26.67
N VAL A 1093 13.26 59.87 -27.65
CA VAL A 1093 14.39 58.94 -27.89
C VAL A 1093 15.33 58.91 -26.69
N SER A 1094 15.63 60.06 -26.08
CA SER A 1094 16.46 60.14 -24.88
C SER A 1094 15.80 59.42 -23.69
N GLU A 1095 14.50 59.61 -23.47
CA GLU A 1095 13.75 58.94 -22.41
C GLU A 1095 13.70 57.42 -22.63
N GLN A 1096 13.50 56.97 -23.87
CA GLN A 1096 13.56 55.55 -24.20
C GLN A 1096 14.95 54.96 -23.97
N HIS A 1097 16.02 55.70 -24.29
CA HIS A 1097 17.38 55.24 -24.03
C HIS A 1097 17.69 55.13 -22.53
N GLU A 1098 17.19 56.06 -21.71
CA GLU A 1098 17.30 55.97 -20.25
C GLU A 1098 16.52 54.79 -19.66
N LYS A 1099 15.32 54.51 -20.19
CA LYS A 1099 14.51 53.32 -19.83
C LYS A 1099 15.21 52.02 -20.24
N GLU A 1100 15.76 51.95 -21.44
CA GLU A 1100 16.52 50.78 -21.89
C GLU A 1100 17.76 50.57 -21.00
N ALA A 1101 18.48 51.64 -20.67
CA ALA A 1101 19.63 51.59 -19.78
C ALA A 1101 19.26 51.18 -18.33
N SER A 1102 18.06 51.50 -17.85
CA SER A 1102 17.60 51.06 -16.52
C SER A 1102 17.19 49.58 -16.53
N LEU A 1103 16.46 49.14 -17.55
CA LEU A 1103 16.09 47.74 -17.74
C LEU A 1103 17.31 46.83 -17.94
N LEU A 1104 18.33 47.29 -18.68
CA LEU A 1104 19.59 46.56 -18.82
C LEU A 1104 20.32 46.40 -17.47
N ARG A 1105 20.32 47.43 -16.63
CA ARG A 1105 20.89 47.36 -15.26
C ARG A 1105 20.09 46.39 -14.38
N GLU A 1106 18.77 46.39 -14.46
CA GLU A 1106 17.94 45.46 -13.71
C GLU A 1106 18.10 44.01 -14.19
N LEU A 1107 18.16 43.78 -15.50
CA LEU A 1107 18.49 42.47 -16.09
C LEU A 1107 19.87 41.98 -15.63
N GLN A 1108 20.86 42.86 -15.58
CA GLN A 1108 22.20 42.50 -15.09
C GLN A 1108 22.18 42.18 -13.60
N ARG A 1109 21.38 42.90 -12.80
CA ARG A 1109 21.16 42.60 -11.37
C ARG A 1109 20.47 41.25 -11.17
N LEU A 1110 19.42 40.96 -11.95
CA LEU A 1110 18.69 39.69 -11.87
C LEU A 1110 19.56 38.52 -12.33
N ARG A 1111 20.36 38.68 -13.40
CA ARG A 1111 21.35 37.68 -13.81
C ARG A 1111 22.39 37.43 -12.72
N GLY A 1112 22.91 38.49 -12.09
CA GLY A 1112 23.85 38.35 -10.97
C GLY A 1112 23.24 37.66 -9.76
N HIS A 1113 21.98 37.96 -9.43
CA HIS A 1113 21.26 37.28 -8.36
C HIS A 1113 21.01 35.80 -8.68
N LEU A 1114 20.61 35.47 -9.91
CA LEU A 1114 20.39 34.09 -10.33
C LEU A 1114 21.69 33.27 -10.24
N VAL A 1115 22.79 33.83 -10.72
CA VAL A 1115 24.13 33.22 -10.61
C VAL A 1115 24.51 33.03 -9.13
N SER A 1116 24.30 34.02 -8.27
CA SER A 1116 24.58 33.89 -6.84
C SER A 1116 23.72 32.82 -6.15
N VAL A 1117 22.47 32.66 -6.56
CA VAL A 1117 21.57 31.62 -6.06
C VAL A 1117 22.03 30.23 -6.54
N GLU A 1118 22.40 30.10 -7.81
CA GLU A 1118 22.96 28.86 -8.36
C GLU A 1118 24.29 28.47 -7.69
N GLU A 1119 25.17 29.44 -7.44
CA GLU A 1119 26.42 29.25 -6.69
C GLU A 1119 26.14 28.79 -5.26
N ASN A 1120 25.15 29.37 -4.58
CA ASN A 1120 24.76 28.95 -3.23
C ASN A 1120 24.20 27.52 -3.23
N TYR A 1121 23.29 27.18 -4.15
CA TYR A 1121 22.77 25.81 -4.26
C TYR A 1121 23.87 24.80 -4.60
N THR A 1122 24.81 25.18 -5.47
CA THR A 1122 25.96 24.32 -5.81
C THR A 1122 26.85 24.11 -4.58
N GLN A 1123 27.09 25.15 -3.78
CA GLN A 1123 27.84 25.02 -2.52
C GLN A 1123 27.11 24.17 -1.48
N GLU A 1124 25.78 24.32 -1.35
CA GLU A 1124 24.97 23.50 -0.44
C GLU A 1124 24.96 22.03 -0.88
N MET A 1125 24.86 21.76 -2.18
CA MET A 1125 24.96 20.41 -2.75
C MET A 1125 26.33 19.79 -2.46
N VAL A 1126 27.43 20.52 -2.66
CA VAL A 1126 28.78 20.04 -2.32
C VAL A 1126 28.93 19.78 -0.82
N ARG A 1127 28.35 20.61 0.06
CA ARG A 1127 28.37 20.36 1.51
C ARG A 1127 27.55 19.11 1.88
N ALA A 1128 26.40 18.91 1.26
CA ALA A 1128 25.58 17.72 1.44
C ALA A 1128 26.32 16.46 0.98
N GLU A 1129 26.97 16.49 -0.18
CA GLU A 1129 27.82 15.40 -0.68
C GLU A 1129 28.98 15.08 0.28
N GLN A 1130 29.64 16.11 0.84
CA GLN A 1130 30.69 15.94 1.85
C GLN A 1130 30.16 15.28 3.13
N GLN A 1131 28.98 15.68 3.60
CA GLN A 1131 28.34 15.05 4.76
C GLN A 1131 27.97 13.59 4.49
N VAL A 1132 27.45 13.29 3.30
CA VAL A 1132 27.16 11.90 2.88
C VAL A 1132 28.45 11.07 2.84
N GLN A 1133 29.55 11.62 2.31
CA GLN A 1133 30.85 10.94 2.31
C GLN A 1133 31.38 10.70 3.73
N GLU A 1134 31.24 11.66 4.65
CA GLU A 1134 31.65 11.50 6.04
C GLU A 1134 30.80 10.44 6.76
N LEU A 1135 29.48 10.44 6.56
CA LEU A 1135 28.58 9.43 7.11
C LEU A 1135 28.89 8.04 6.55
N ASN A 1136 29.15 7.91 5.26
CA ASN A 1136 29.56 6.65 4.64
C ASN A 1136 30.91 6.15 5.17
N GLN A 1137 31.88 7.04 5.44
CA GLN A 1137 33.13 6.66 6.08
C GLN A 1137 32.91 6.20 7.53
N ARG A 1138 32.05 6.89 8.28
CA ARG A 1138 31.69 6.48 9.66
C ARG A 1138 30.97 5.14 9.68
N LEU A 1139 30.07 4.91 8.72
CA LEU A 1139 29.38 3.64 8.52
C LEU A 1139 30.38 2.51 8.23
N ALA A 1140 31.30 2.72 7.29
CA ALA A 1140 32.33 1.73 6.97
C ALA A 1140 33.22 1.39 8.20
N VAL A 1141 33.60 2.39 8.99
CA VAL A 1141 34.35 2.17 10.24
C VAL A 1141 33.52 1.42 11.29
N ALA A 1142 32.21 1.69 11.39
CA ALA A 1142 31.32 0.97 12.29
C ALA A 1142 31.13 -0.49 11.86
N GLU A 1143 30.95 -0.75 10.56
CA GLU A 1143 30.87 -2.09 10.00
C GLU A 1143 32.15 -2.90 10.23
N ASP A 1144 33.33 -2.29 10.06
CA ASP A 1144 34.61 -2.96 10.33
C ASP A 1144 34.76 -3.28 11.82
N ARG A 1145 34.27 -2.41 12.72
CA ARG A 1145 34.21 -2.70 14.15
C ARG A 1145 33.24 -3.83 14.46
N ALA A 1146 32.05 -3.85 13.86
CA ALA A 1146 31.07 -4.93 14.04
C ALA A 1146 31.59 -6.28 13.52
N LYS A 1147 32.28 -6.29 12.37
CA LYS A 1147 32.97 -7.49 11.85
C LYS A 1147 34.05 -7.98 12.82
N SER A 1148 34.81 -7.05 13.40
CA SER A 1148 35.86 -7.39 14.37
C SER A 1148 35.28 -7.92 15.69
N SER A 1149 34.15 -7.36 16.18
CA SER A 1149 33.48 -7.82 17.39
C SER A 1149 32.78 -9.17 17.17
N SER A 1150 32.13 -9.38 16.03
CA SER A 1150 31.53 -10.67 15.64
C SER A 1150 32.60 -11.77 15.54
N THR A 1151 33.76 -11.46 14.95
CA THR A 1151 34.91 -12.39 14.92
C THR A 1151 35.43 -12.68 16.33
N ALA A 1152 35.51 -11.65 17.19
CA ALA A 1152 35.93 -11.81 18.57
C ALA A 1152 34.93 -12.65 19.38
N TYR A 1153 33.63 -12.43 19.22
CA TYR A 1153 32.56 -13.19 19.87
C TYR A 1153 32.57 -14.65 19.43
N THR A 1154 32.68 -14.91 18.12
CA THR A 1154 32.82 -16.26 17.57
C THR A 1154 34.05 -16.96 18.16
N SER A 1155 35.18 -16.26 18.24
CA SER A 1155 36.40 -16.81 18.87
C SER A 1155 36.25 -17.08 20.37
N ALA A 1156 35.46 -16.28 21.09
CA ALA A 1156 35.19 -16.47 22.51
C ALA A 1156 34.24 -17.65 22.72
N SER A 1157 33.19 -17.77 21.90
CA SER A 1157 32.25 -18.89 21.88
C SER A 1157 32.94 -20.22 21.59
N ILE A 1158 33.81 -20.27 20.57
CA ILE A 1158 34.63 -21.46 20.27
C ILE A 1158 35.49 -21.85 21.48
N ARG A 1159 36.12 -20.88 22.14
CA ARG A 1159 36.94 -21.14 23.35
C ARG A 1159 36.09 -21.63 24.52
N ALA A 1160 34.90 -21.09 24.73
CA ALA A 1160 33.98 -21.53 25.78
C ALA A 1160 33.49 -22.97 25.52
N ASN A 1161 33.13 -23.30 24.28
CA ASN A 1161 32.73 -24.66 23.91
C ASN A 1161 33.88 -25.66 24.10
N GLN A 1162 35.11 -25.30 23.71
CA GLN A 1162 36.29 -26.12 23.98
C GLN A 1162 36.51 -26.38 25.48
N GLN A 1163 36.22 -25.39 26.35
CA GLN A 1163 36.28 -25.57 27.81
C GLN A 1163 35.18 -26.51 28.32
N VAL A 1164 33.95 -26.38 27.82
CA VAL A 1164 32.83 -27.27 28.16
C VAL A 1164 33.11 -28.70 27.72
N GLU A 1165 33.64 -28.92 26.51
CA GLU A 1165 34.05 -30.24 26.01
C GLU A 1165 35.17 -30.87 26.87
N SER A 1166 36.14 -30.05 27.30
CA SER A 1166 37.19 -30.49 28.22
C SER A 1166 36.61 -30.90 29.57
N LEU A 1167 35.71 -30.11 30.15
CA LEU A 1167 35.04 -30.43 31.42
C LEU A 1167 34.16 -31.68 31.28
N GLY A 1168 33.41 -31.82 30.18
CA GLY A 1168 32.62 -33.01 29.88
C GLY A 1168 33.48 -34.27 29.76
N SER A 1169 34.67 -34.16 29.15
CA SER A 1169 35.64 -35.25 29.07
C SER A 1169 36.20 -35.64 30.44
N GLN A 1170 36.51 -34.66 31.30
CA GLN A 1170 36.93 -34.91 32.69
C GLN A 1170 35.81 -35.58 33.51
N MET A 1171 34.57 -35.13 33.36
CA MET A 1171 33.41 -35.70 34.05
C MET A 1171 33.13 -37.14 33.59
N ARG A 1172 33.31 -37.44 32.29
CA ARG A 1172 33.22 -38.80 31.76
C ARG A 1172 34.31 -39.70 32.35
N LEU A 1173 35.57 -39.24 32.40
CA LEU A 1173 36.68 -39.94 33.04
C LEU A 1173 36.41 -40.23 34.53
N LEU A 1174 35.88 -39.25 35.27
CA LEU A 1174 35.50 -39.43 36.68
C LEU A 1174 34.34 -40.42 36.84
N SER A 1175 33.37 -40.40 35.92
CA SER A 1175 32.26 -41.34 35.92
C SER A 1175 32.72 -42.77 35.65
N GLU A 1176 33.60 -42.97 34.67
CA GLU A 1176 34.24 -44.27 34.39
C GLU A 1176 35.11 -44.76 35.56
N GLN A 1177 35.83 -43.86 36.24
CA GLN A 1177 36.58 -44.21 37.46
C GLN A 1177 35.64 -44.62 38.60
N LYS A 1178 34.51 -43.92 38.75
CA LYS A 1178 33.49 -44.24 39.75
C LYS A 1178 32.80 -45.58 39.47
N GLU A 1179 32.59 -45.94 38.20
CA GLU A 1179 31.97 -47.22 37.82
C GLU A 1179 32.94 -48.40 37.97
N LYS A 1180 34.25 -48.16 37.89
CA LYS A 1180 35.29 -49.18 38.13
C LYS A 1180 35.61 -49.44 39.60
N LEU A 1181 35.23 -48.52 40.50
CA LEU A 1181 35.36 -48.63 41.96
C LEU A 1181 34.12 -49.29 42.55
#